data_AF-L8PIE3-F1
#
_entry.id   AF-L8PIE3-F1
#
_cell.length_a   1.000
_cell.length_b   1.000
_cell.length_c   1.000
_cell.angle_alpha   90.00
_cell.angle_beta   90.00
_cell.angle_gamma   90.00
#
_symmetry.space_group_name_H-M   'P 1'
#
loop_
_entity.id
_entity.type
_entity.pdbx_description
1 polymer ?
#
loop_
_entity_poly.entity_id
_entity_poly.type
_entity_poly.pdbx_seq_one_letter_code
_entity_poly.pdbx_strand_id
1 'polypeptide(L)'
;MGYVLPGWLDEILDFIGINWPNVDEDDYREMADAMRELADAFDEHAGEAHGAVNRLLSSSEGWAVEAMQEHWGKVKTSHLEQLPEVARLFADAMDVVADVIYGMKVKAEVELGVMAASVGVSIGLAFVTGGLSALIGAAEIAAMREVVRRIIKEAADQIVDQVMAMVTEPVAAKLEKMVTDAVLDLAAGAISPADGSGAGGDKGAAAMQLNSADGSAGGSPAGPAGGGAGRMRIDHGEYDKAAGHLGRLSESSLTRLSGSLDRAAGANSRTRGKDPFTQGIDSVVDGATKGMKKAVERIIKHTGETIPKNLRDTSENHKRNEKSNEDALKKIMGGQDGKGGPGSPSKGPGGNGGPAGTKPDLLNKALNDPRHHGVEPKNRTCKADPIDVASGQMLLEQTDLTLPGVLPLVIKRTHLSDYTFGTWFGRSWASTLDERIEVDIRNKAVWARQDGTLLVYDRLPTPQQPEVLPLEGPRIPLRRTSEFGAQHMEFATTDSRTGWTKYFTRPRGEGWQLWLTTIEDRNGNQIDIHRDGTGLPLSITHSGGYDVRLTTDRDLGRITSLSLRTGPAADDTVQVMAYGYAPTSGDLTEVINSSGMPLRFDYDAEGRITGWTDRNDSTYRYVHDTSGRVVETIGPDGYLSGTFVYDTARRTTRWTDALGHTTLYQLDHRGQIIAETNPLGHTTRQTFDSRDQLLTRTDPLGRTTIYTWDDTGNLLTRQQADGSRTSFIYLALHLGRRRPPHSGCHP
;
A
#
# COMPACT_ATOMS: atom_id res chain seq x y z
N MET A 1 43.05 -3.21 -19.64
CA MET A 1 43.65 -3.92 -20.80
C MET A 1 43.33 -5.37 -20.55
N GLY A 2 42.21 -5.83 -21.10
CA GLY A 2 41.62 -7.12 -20.78
C GLY A 2 42.60 -8.27 -20.92
N TYR A 3 42.44 -9.26 -20.05
CA TYR A 3 43.20 -10.49 -20.08
C TYR A 3 42.91 -11.23 -21.40
N VAL A 4 43.92 -11.26 -22.26
CA VAL A 4 43.93 -12.02 -23.51
C VAL A 4 44.42 -13.42 -23.20
N LEU A 5 43.67 -14.45 -23.63
CA LEU A 5 44.10 -15.83 -23.52
C LEU A 5 45.45 -16.01 -24.25
N PRO A 6 46.46 -16.65 -23.64
CA PRO A 6 47.67 -17.04 -24.36
C PRO A 6 47.32 -17.94 -25.55
N GLY A 7 47.97 -17.76 -26.70
CA GLY A 7 47.64 -18.54 -27.91
C GLY A 7 47.74 -20.06 -27.75
N TRP A 8 48.63 -20.54 -26.85
CA TRP A 8 48.73 -21.97 -26.52
C TRP A 8 47.51 -22.52 -25.77
N LEU A 9 46.80 -21.65 -25.02
CA LEU A 9 45.60 -22.00 -24.26
C LEU A 9 44.39 -22.06 -25.19
N ASP A 10 44.32 -21.16 -26.16
CA ASP A 10 43.31 -21.10 -27.22
C ASP A 10 43.35 -22.38 -28.09
N GLU A 11 44.55 -22.78 -28.55
CA GLU A 11 44.77 -24.05 -29.26
C GLU A 11 44.30 -25.28 -28.48
N ILE A 12 44.44 -25.27 -27.14
CA ILE A 12 43.97 -26.35 -26.27
C ILE A 12 42.44 -26.34 -26.13
N LEU A 13 41.82 -25.17 -26.00
CA LEU A 13 40.37 -25.02 -25.88
C LEU A 13 39.65 -25.46 -27.17
N ASP A 14 40.21 -25.10 -28.33
CA ASP A 14 39.78 -25.60 -29.64
C ASP A 14 39.98 -27.12 -29.76
N PHE A 15 41.14 -27.65 -29.36
CA PHE A 15 41.42 -29.09 -29.40
C PHE A 15 40.44 -29.91 -28.54
N ILE A 16 40.08 -29.43 -27.35
CA ILE A 16 39.04 -30.05 -26.51
C ILE A 16 37.62 -29.64 -26.93
N GLY A 17 37.43 -28.77 -27.93
CA GLY A 17 36.13 -28.34 -28.43
C GLY A 17 35.26 -27.66 -27.36
N ILE A 18 35.84 -26.81 -26.53
CA ILE A 18 35.12 -25.92 -25.62
C ILE A 18 35.27 -24.48 -26.12
N ASN A 19 34.15 -23.85 -26.45
CA ASN A 19 34.12 -22.42 -26.71
C ASN A 19 34.27 -21.66 -25.38
N TRP A 20 35.27 -20.78 -25.27
CA TRP A 20 35.52 -20.02 -24.05
C TRP A 20 34.61 -18.78 -23.95
N PRO A 21 34.12 -18.41 -22.75
CA PRO A 21 33.35 -17.19 -22.54
C PRO A 21 34.02 -15.91 -23.04
N ASN A 22 33.41 -15.26 -24.04
CA ASN A 22 33.85 -13.96 -24.56
C ASN A 22 33.32 -12.80 -23.68
N VAL A 23 33.63 -12.87 -22.40
CA VAL A 23 33.30 -11.86 -21.39
C VAL A 23 34.54 -11.01 -21.12
N ASP A 24 34.41 -9.70 -21.25
CA ASP A 24 35.48 -8.73 -20.99
C ASP A 24 35.30 -8.12 -19.60
N GLU A 25 36.30 -8.26 -18.73
CA GLU A 25 36.31 -7.62 -17.42
C GLU A 25 36.55 -6.11 -17.50
N ASP A 26 37.15 -5.59 -18.58
CA ASP A 26 37.32 -4.14 -18.76
C ASP A 26 35.96 -3.45 -18.98
N ASP A 27 34.95 -4.12 -19.58
CA ASP A 27 33.57 -3.58 -19.68
C ASP A 27 32.94 -3.41 -18.29
N TYR A 28 33.12 -4.36 -17.37
CA TYR A 28 32.61 -4.26 -16.00
C TYR A 28 33.34 -3.18 -15.17
N ARG A 29 34.65 -2.99 -15.40
CA ARG A 29 35.41 -1.88 -14.81
C ARG A 29 34.98 -0.52 -15.38
N GLU A 30 34.69 -0.42 -16.68
CA GLU A 30 34.12 0.80 -17.27
C GLU A 30 32.76 1.16 -16.64
N MET A 31 31.93 0.15 -16.32
CA MET A 31 30.69 0.37 -15.55
C MET A 31 30.96 0.88 -14.14
N ALA A 32 31.94 0.31 -13.43
CA ALA A 32 32.30 0.73 -12.07
C ALA A 32 32.82 2.18 -12.04
N ASP A 33 33.78 2.51 -12.91
CA ASP A 33 34.35 3.86 -13.04
C ASP A 33 33.29 4.90 -13.41
N ALA A 34 32.43 4.60 -14.38
CA ALA A 34 31.33 5.48 -14.76
C ALA A 34 30.33 5.72 -13.60
N MET A 35 30.08 4.71 -12.76
CA MET A 35 29.17 4.83 -11.62
C MET A 35 29.80 5.56 -10.42
N ARG A 36 31.12 5.50 -10.25
CA ARG A 36 31.86 6.37 -9.31
C ARG A 36 31.87 7.83 -9.78
N GLU A 37 32.12 8.07 -11.06
CA GLU A 37 32.06 9.43 -11.64
C GLU A 37 30.64 10.03 -11.53
N LEU A 38 29.59 9.21 -11.67
CA LEU A 38 28.21 9.62 -11.40
C LEU A 38 28.00 10.04 -9.93
N ALA A 39 28.53 9.28 -8.98
CA ALA A 39 28.42 9.59 -7.56
C ALA A 39 29.13 10.91 -7.20
N ASP A 40 30.36 11.09 -7.67
CA ASP A 40 31.17 12.28 -7.39
C ASP A 40 30.58 13.55 -8.03
N ALA A 41 30.09 13.46 -9.28
CA ALA A 41 29.41 14.56 -9.96
C ALA A 41 28.07 14.95 -9.29
N PHE A 42 27.43 14.02 -8.59
CA PHE A 42 26.19 14.28 -7.88
C PHE A 42 26.45 14.88 -6.48
N ASP A 43 27.51 14.47 -5.78
CA ASP A 43 27.97 15.12 -4.55
C ASP A 43 28.37 16.59 -4.79
N GLU A 44 29.02 16.90 -5.92
CA GLU A 44 29.31 18.29 -6.36
C GLU A 44 28.00 19.10 -6.51
N HIS A 45 27.01 18.56 -7.24
CA HIS A 45 25.71 19.19 -7.46
C HIS A 45 24.91 19.42 -6.16
N ALA A 46 24.92 18.45 -5.26
CA ALA A 46 24.27 18.54 -3.95
C ALA A 46 24.83 19.70 -3.11
N GLY A 47 26.15 19.91 -3.13
CA GLY A 47 26.82 21.01 -2.43
C GLY A 47 26.39 22.39 -2.95
N GLU A 48 26.35 22.58 -4.27
CA GLU A 48 25.94 23.86 -4.87
C GLU A 48 24.46 24.18 -4.62
N ALA A 49 23.57 23.20 -4.76
CA ALA A 49 22.15 23.36 -4.48
C ALA A 49 21.89 23.75 -3.00
N HIS A 50 22.62 23.12 -2.08
CA HIS A 50 22.56 23.45 -0.65
C HIS A 50 23.04 24.87 -0.35
N GLY A 51 24.10 25.33 -1.03
CA GLY A 51 24.58 26.71 -0.94
C GLY A 51 23.57 27.77 -1.42
N ALA A 52 22.72 27.42 -2.40
CA ALA A 52 21.68 28.30 -2.92
C ALA A 52 20.49 28.44 -1.95
N VAL A 53 19.98 27.31 -1.46
CA VAL A 53 18.83 27.29 -0.53
C VAL A 53 19.20 27.89 0.82
N ASN A 54 20.42 27.65 1.33
CA ASN A 54 20.82 28.21 2.63
C ASN A 54 20.92 29.75 2.61
N ARG A 55 21.27 30.37 1.47
CA ARG A 55 21.21 31.85 1.32
C ARG A 55 19.77 32.35 1.39
N LEU A 56 18.84 31.66 0.74
CA LEU A 56 17.42 32.00 0.78
C LEU A 56 16.87 31.93 2.21
N LEU A 57 17.11 30.82 2.90
CA LEU A 57 16.66 30.62 4.29
C LEU A 57 17.25 31.66 5.26
N SER A 58 18.45 32.17 5.00
CA SER A 58 19.07 33.24 5.81
C SER A 58 18.58 34.67 5.50
N SER A 59 17.77 34.86 4.45
CA SER A 59 17.32 36.17 3.96
C SER A 59 15.90 36.57 4.40
N SER A 60 15.11 35.60 4.89
CA SER A 60 13.69 35.72 5.15
C SER A 60 13.33 35.13 6.51
N GLU A 61 12.22 35.58 7.12
CA GLU A 61 11.73 35.17 8.43
C GLU A 61 10.23 34.85 8.40
N GLY A 62 9.83 33.70 8.97
CA GLY A 62 8.43 33.31 9.14
C GLY A 62 8.13 31.86 8.71
N TRP A 63 6.88 31.45 8.90
CA TRP A 63 6.41 30.06 8.73
C TRP A 63 6.74 29.41 7.37
N ALA A 64 6.74 30.19 6.28
CA ALA A 64 7.11 29.70 4.95
C ALA A 64 8.61 29.33 4.85
N VAL A 65 9.47 29.99 5.63
CA VAL A 65 10.90 29.71 5.73
C VAL A 65 11.15 28.47 6.60
N GLU A 66 10.40 28.32 7.70
CA GLU A 66 10.43 27.12 8.55
C GLU A 66 9.98 25.88 7.77
N ALA A 67 8.87 25.95 7.04
CA ALA A 67 8.38 24.88 6.17
C ALA A 67 9.38 24.55 5.04
N MET A 68 10.01 25.57 4.45
CA MET A 68 11.04 25.37 3.44
C MET A 68 12.32 24.72 4.02
N GLN A 69 12.72 25.09 5.24
CA GLN A 69 13.85 24.49 5.94
C GLN A 69 13.58 23.02 6.28
N GLU A 70 12.36 22.68 6.70
CA GLU A 70 11.95 21.30 6.96
C GLU A 70 11.93 20.46 5.67
N HIS A 71 11.36 20.99 4.58
CA HIS A 71 11.36 20.32 3.28
C HIS A 71 12.78 20.15 2.72
N TRP A 72 13.64 21.16 2.80
CA TRP A 72 15.04 21.04 2.37
C TRP A 72 15.85 20.03 3.18
N GLY A 73 15.54 19.89 4.48
CA GLY A 73 16.09 18.82 5.32
C GLY A 73 15.72 17.42 4.84
N LYS A 74 14.50 17.23 4.36
CA LYS A 74 14.01 15.96 3.76
C LYS A 74 14.66 15.69 2.41
N VAL A 75 14.69 16.67 1.51
CA VAL A 75 15.35 16.57 0.19
C VAL A 75 16.83 16.19 0.34
N LYS A 76 17.54 16.78 1.31
CA LYS A 76 18.94 16.45 1.60
C LYS A 76 19.13 15.01 2.07
N THR A 77 18.39 14.60 3.10
CA THR A 77 18.54 13.28 3.74
C THR A 77 17.93 12.14 2.93
N SER A 78 17.05 12.44 1.97
CA SER A 78 16.52 11.46 1.03
C SER A 78 17.31 11.39 -0.29
N HIS A 79 17.34 12.48 -1.07
CA HIS A 79 17.81 12.43 -2.47
C HIS A 79 19.27 12.71 -2.65
N LEU A 80 19.81 13.66 -1.88
CA LEU A 80 21.18 14.11 -2.07
C LEU A 80 22.22 13.15 -1.48
N GLU A 81 21.91 12.51 -0.34
CA GLU A 81 22.85 11.63 0.36
C GLU A 81 22.74 10.14 -0.07
N GLN A 82 21.56 9.65 -0.48
CA GLN A 82 21.38 8.22 -0.77
C GLN A 82 21.81 7.81 -2.19
N LEU A 83 21.70 8.69 -3.19
CA LEU A 83 21.99 8.32 -4.58
C LEU A 83 23.49 8.04 -4.84
N PRO A 84 24.45 8.86 -4.35
CA PRO A 84 25.88 8.58 -4.48
C PRO A 84 26.31 7.30 -3.77
N GLU A 85 25.69 6.99 -2.62
CA GLU A 85 25.94 5.77 -1.87
C GLU A 85 25.55 4.53 -2.67
N VAL A 86 24.39 4.57 -3.34
CA VAL A 86 23.89 3.47 -4.18
C VAL A 86 24.71 3.31 -5.47
N ALA A 87 25.14 4.43 -6.08
CA ALA A 87 26.03 4.41 -7.25
C ALA A 87 27.40 3.80 -6.93
N ARG A 88 27.99 4.14 -5.77
CA ARG A 88 29.24 3.53 -5.28
C ARG A 88 29.07 2.03 -4.96
N LEU A 89 28.00 1.65 -4.29
CA LEU A 89 27.71 0.24 -4.00
C LEU A 89 27.53 -0.62 -5.26
N PHE A 90 26.90 -0.06 -6.29
CA PHE A 90 26.80 -0.71 -7.60
C PHE A 90 28.15 -0.79 -8.31
N ALA A 91 28.99 0.25 -8.23
CA ALA A 91 30.35 0.21 -8.78
C ALA A 91 31.22 -0.88 -8.13
N ASP A 92 31.20 -0.97 -6.79
CA ASP A 92 31.95 -1.98 -6.05
C ASP A 92 31.50 -3.41 -6.41
N ALA A 93 30.20 -3.62 -6.66
CA ALA A 93 29.69 -4.89 -7.16
C ALA A 93 30.18 -5.23 -8.58
N MET A 94 30.36 -4.25 -9.46
CA MET A 94 30.88 -4.48 -10.83
C MET A 94 32.39 -4.75 -10.83
N ASP A 95 33.17 -4.13 -9.94
CA ASP A 95 34.57 -4.51 -9.75
C ASP A 95 34.72 -5.95 -9.24
N VAL A 96 33.87 -6.39 -8.31
CA VAL A 96 33.85 -7.78 -7.85
C VAL A 96 33.56 -8.75 -9.00
N VAL A 97 32.63 -8.42 -9.90
CA VAL A 97 32.38 -9.22 -11.12
C VAL A 97 33.62 -9.26 -12.01
N ALA A 98 34.26 -8.11 -12.26
CA ALA A 98 35.48 -8.02 -13.07
C ALA A 98 36.63 -8.86 -12.50
N ASP A 99 36.84 -8.82 -11.19
CA ASP A 99 37.92 -9.55 -10.51
C ASP A 99 37.66 -11.07 -10.46
N VAL A 100 36.40 -11.51 -10.35
CA VAL A 100 36.08 -12.95 -10.47
C VAL A 100 36.25 -13.44 -11.91
N ILE A 101 35.85 -12.65 -12.93
CA ILE A 101 36.10 -12.97 -14.34
C ILE A 101 37.61 -13.11 -14.61
N TYR A 102 38.41 -12.13 -14.15
CA TYR A 102 39.86 -12.15 -14.28
C TYR A 102 40.49 -13.35 -13.55
N GLY A 103 40.10 -13.58 -12.30
CA GLY A 103 40.59 -14.71 -11.48
C GLY A 103 40.24 -16.07 -12.08
N MET A 104 39.06 -16.21 -12.69
CA MET A 104 38.66 -17.41 -13.43
C MET A 104 39.57 -17.66 -14.65
N LYS A 105 39.83 -16.63 -15.46
CA LYS A 105 40.70 -16.73 -16.65
C LYS A 105 42.11 -17.18 -16.25
N VAL A 106 42.70 -16.57 -15.23
CA VAL A 106 44.01 -16.96 -14.67
C VAL A 106 44.00 -18.39 -14.09
N LYS A 107 42.95 -18.78 -13.35
CA LYS A 107 42.81 -20.13 -12.80
C LYS A 107 42.75 -21.20 -13.91
N ALA A 108 42.04 -20.90 -15.00
CA ALA A 108 41.96 -21.80 -16.14
C ALA A 108 43.30 -21.92 -16.87
N GLU A 109 44.05 -20.83 -17.08
CA GLU A 109 45.42 -20.89 -17.61
C GLU A 109 46.31 -21.79 -16.75
N VAL A 110 46.27 -21.67 -15.42
CA VAL A 110 47.10 -22.47 -14.53
C VAL A 110 46.68 -23.95 -14.51
N GLU A 111 45.39 -24.27 -14.34
CA GLU A 111 44.92 -25.66 -14.28
C GLU A 111 45.06 -26.37 -15.65
N LEU A 112 44.77 -25.70 -16.77
CA LEU A 112 45.01 -26.24 -18.11
C LEU A 112 46.52 -26.32 -18.43
N GLY A 113 47.34 -25.37 -18.00
CA GLY A 113 48.79 -25.41 -18.17
C GLY A 113 49.45 -26.58 -17.43
N VAL A 114 49.00 -26.88 -16.21
CA VAL A 114 49.46 -28.07 -15.46
C VAL A 114 49.04 -29.36 -16.15
N MET A 115 47.79 -29.46 -16.63
CA MET A 115 47.35 -30.63 -17.40
C MET A 115 48.10 -30.75 -18.73
N ALA A 116 48.27 -29.66 -19.47
CA ALA A 116 49.05 -29.62 -20.71
C ALA A 116 50.52 -29.99 -20.50
N ALA A 117 51.13 -29.63 -19.38
CA ALA A 117 52.47 -30.09 -19.02
C ALA A 117 52.52 -31.60 -18.75
N SER A 118 51.47 -32.19 -18.15
CA SER A 118 51.38 -33.64 -17.95
C SER A 118 51.11 -34.41 -19.27
N VAL A 119 50.33 -33.83 -20.18
CA VAL A 119 49.94 -34.40 -21.48
C VAL A 119 50.98 -34.12 -22.58
N GLY A 120 51.83 -33.10 -22.43
CA GLY A 120 52.93 -32.80 -23.35
C GLY A 120 53.95 -33.94 -23.44
N VAL A 121 54.07 -34.75 -22.38
CA VAL A 121 54.90 -35.97 -22.35
C VAL A 121 54.28 -37.10 -23.20
N SER A 122 52.95 -37.19 -23.30
CA SER A 122 52.26 -38.21 -24.11
C SER A 122 52.06 -37.80 -25.57
N ILE A 123 51.80 -36.52 -25.86
CA ILE A 123 51.66 -36.01 -27.25
C ILE A 123 53.01 -36.04 -28.00
N GLY A 124 54.12 -35.70 -27.34
CA GLY A 124 55.47 -35.79 -27.94
C GLY A 124 55.86 -37.19 -28.42
N LEU A 125 55.24 -38.24 -27.86
CA LEU A 125 55.44 -39.63 -28.26
C LEU A 125 54.47 -40.10 -29.35
N ALA A 126 53.33 -39.44 -29.55
CA ALA A 126 52.32 -39.84 -30.54
C ALA A 126 52.83 -39.78 -31.99
N PHE A 127 53.76 -38.86 -32.28
CA PHE A 127 54.41 -38.77 -33.60
C PHE A 127 55.41 -39.92 -33.86
N VAL A 128 55.82 -40.63 -32.81
CA VAL A 128 56.83 -41.71 -32.86
C VAL A 128 56.17 -43.11 -32.84
N THR A 129 54.95 -43.25 -32.32
CA THR A 129 54.32 -44.57 -32.05
C THR A 129 53.27 -45.02 -33.07
N GLY A 130 52.98 -44.23 -34.12
CA GLY A 130 52.16 -44.70 -35.25
C GLY A 130 50.69 -45.00 -34.93
N GLY A 131 50.07 -44.22 -34.04
CA GLY A 131 48.60 -44.18 -33.90
C GLY A 131 47.99 -44.98 -32.74
N LEU A 132 48.77 -45.69 -31.91
CA LEU A 132 48.20 -46.37 -30.72
C LEU A 132 47.80 -45.42 -29.58
N SER A 133 48.34 -44.19 -29.52
CA SER A 133 48.07 -43.23 -28.43
C SER A 133 46.66 -42.61 -28.47
N ALA A 134 45.90 -42.77 -29.56
CA ALA A 134 44.57 -42.15 -29.72
C ALA A 134 43.53 -42.63 -28.70
N LEU A 135 43.72 -43.80 -28.09
CA LEU A 135 42.82 -44.35 -27.06
C LEU A 135 43.09 -43.80 -25.65
N ILE A 136 44.22 -43.16 -25.40
CA ILE A 136 44.53 -42.52 -24.10
C ILE A 136 43.91 -41.11 -24.06
N GLY A 137 43.99 -40.37 -25.18
CA GLY A 137 43.52 -38.98 -25.26
C GLY A 137 42.03 -38.77 -24.97
N ALA A 138 41.15 -39.74 -25.20
CA ALA A 138 39.71 -39.56 -24.94
C ALA A 138 39.37 -39.36 -23.46
N ALA A 139 40.10 -40.01 -22.54
CA ALA A 139 39.93 -39.85 -21.10
C ALA A 139 40.55 -38.53 -20.61
N GLU A 140 41.71 -38.16 -21.15
CA GLU A 140 42.40 -36.90 -20.84
C GLU A 140 41.60 -35.68 -21.33
N ILE A 141 41.08 -35.71 -22.57
CA ILE A 141 40.17 -34.68 -23.11
C ILE A 141 38.89 -34.59 -22.28
N ALA A 142 38.32 -35.71 -21.81
CA ALA A 142 37.16 -35.69 -20.93
C ALA A 142 37.47 -35.05 -19.57
N ALA A 143 38.64 -35.33 -18.99
CA ALA A 143 39.09 -34.71 -17.74
C ALA A 143 39.33 -33.20 -17.89
N MET A 144 40.01 -32.76 -18.95
CA MET A 144 40.21 -31.34 -19.26
C MET A 144 38.88 -30.61 -19.48
N ARG A 145 37.92 -31.24 -20.19
CA ARG A 145 36.57 -30.70 -20.36
C ARG A 145 35.84 -30.51 -19.04
N GLU A 146 35.96 -31.45 -18.11
CA GLU A 146 35.27 -31.38 -16.82
C GLU A 146 35.91 -30.35 -15.88
N VAL A 147 37.23 -30.18 -15.91
CA VAL A 147 37.93 -29.12 -15.15
C VAL A 147 37.48 -27.73 -15.62
N VAL A 148 37.46 -27.48 -16.94
CA VAL A 148 36.99 -26.18 -17.48
C VAL A 148 35.53 -25.93 -17.12
N ARG A 149 34.67 -26.95 -17.25
CA ARG A 149 33.26 -26.87 -16.85
C ARG A 149 33.10 -26.59 -15.35
N ARG A 150 33.96 -27.15 -14.49
CA ARG A 150 33.98 -26.89 -13.04
C ARG A 150 34.41 -25.46 -12.74
N ILE A 151 35.48 -24.97 -13.37
CA ILE A 151 35.99 -23.59 -13.18
C ILE A 151 34.93 -22.55 -13.58
N ILE A 152 34.29 -22.73 -14.75
CA ILE A 152 33.20 -21.86 -15.22
C ILE A 152 32.03 -21.90 -14.23
N LYS A 153 31.65 -23.08 -13.73
CA LYS A 153 30.55 -23.20 -12.76
C LYS A 153 30.88 -22.54 -11.42
N GLU A 154 32.05 -22.82 -10.84
CA GLU A 154 32.49 -22.25 -9.57
C GLU A 154 32.49 -20.71 -9.59
N ALA A 155 32.95 -20.11 -10.69
CA ALA A 155 32.99 -18.66 -10.83
C ALA A 155 31.60 -18.06 -11.14
N ALA A 156 30.71 -18.78 -11.84
CA ALA A 156 29.32 -18.37 -12.04
C ALA A 156 28.54 -18.36 -10.72
N ASP A 157 28.65 -19.43 -9.93
CA ASP A 157 28.03 -19.55 -8.61
C ASP A 157 28.54 -18.42 -7.68
N GLN A 158 29.86 -18.14 -7.68
CA GLN A 158 30.45 -17.03 -6.89
C GLN A 158 29.94 -15.64 -7.31
N ILE A 159 29.83 -15.36 -8.61
CA ILE A 159 29.31 -14.08 -9.11
C ILE A 159 27.84 -13.92 -8.74
N VAL A 160 27.01 -14.95 -8.92
CA VAL A 160 25.60 -14.89 -8.56
C VAL A 160 25.44 -14.62 -7.06
N ASP A 161 26.16 -15.35 -6.20
CA ASP A 161 26.09 -15.15 -4.75
C ASP A 161 26.52 -13.72 -4.33
N GLN A 162 27.63 -13.21 -4.89
CA GLN A 162 28.16 -11.89 -4.51
C GLN A 162 27.34 -10.73 -5.09
N VAL A 163 26.93 -10.80 -6.36
CA VAL A 163 26.11 -9.75 -7.00
C VAL A 163 24.70 -9.71 -6.40
N MET A 164 24.10 -10.87 -6.08
CA MET A 164 22.79 -10.88 -5.42
C MET A 164 22.85 -10.23 -4.03
N ALA A 165 23.92 -10.45 -3.27
CA ALA A 165 24.13 -9.82 -1.98
C ALA A 165 24.40 -8.31 -2.07
N MET A 166 25.14 -7.85 -3.09
CA MET A 166 25.56 -6.45 -3.22
C MET A 166 24.59 -5.56 -4.01
N VAL A 167 23.79 -6.12 -4.93
CA VAL A 167 22.91 -5.35 -5.82
C VAL A 167 21.43 -5.64 -5.57
N THR A 168 21.03 -6.90 -5.35
CA THR A 168 19.61 -7.25 -5.38
C THR A 168 18.86 -6.85 -4.11
N GLU A 169 19.46 -6.98 -2.91
CA GLU A 169 18.83 -6.51 -1.68
C GLU A 169 19.04 -5.00 -1.40
N PRO A 170 20.28 -4.47 -1.33
CA PRO A 170 20.48 -3.09 -0.87
C PRO A 170 20.29 -2.03 -1.98
N VAL A 171 20.72 -2.27 -3.23
CA VAL A 171 20.59 -1.29 -4.32
C VAL A 171 19.13 -1.19 -4.79
N ALA A 172 18.43 -2.31 -4.96
CA ALA A 172 17.02 -2.29 -5.36
C ALA A 172 16.14 -1.60 -4.29
N ALA A 173 16.27 -1.97 -3.01
CA ALA A 173 15.47 -1.37 -1.93
C ALA A 173 15.75 0.13 -1.75
N LYS A 174 17.01 0.57 -1.88
CA LYS A 174 17.35 2.00 -1.84
C LYS A 174 16.87 2.76 -3.09
N LEU A 175 16.94 2.17 -4.28
CA LEU A 175 16.38 2.77 -5.50
C LEU A 175 14.85 2.91 -5.41
N GLU A 176 14.13 1.89 -4.93
CA GLU A 176 12.69 1.97 -4.70
C GLU A 176 12.33 3.02 -3.64
N LYS A 177 13.11 3.10 -2.56
CA LYS A 177 12.94 4.14 -1.54
C LYS A 177 13.18 5.54 -2.11
N MET A 178 14.30 5.79 -2.80
CA MET A 178 14.56 7.10 -3.44
C MET A 178 13.51 7.46 -4.49
N VAL A 179 13.02 6.48 -5.25
CA VAL A 179 11.91 6.68 -6.21
C VAL A 179 10.61 7.04 -5.50
N THR A 180 10.32 6.43 -4.36
CA THR A 180 9.15 6.71 -3.52
C THR A 180 9.26 8.09 -2.88
N ASP A 181 10.39 8.36 -2.23
CA ASP A 181 10.68 9.62 -1.57
C ASP A 181 10.73 10.79 -2.58
N ALA A 182 11.18 10.58 -3.83
CA ALA A 182 11.22 11.63 -4.86
C ALA A 182 9.82 11.96 -5.39
N VAL A 183 8.89 11.00 -5.32
CA VAL A 183 7.46 11.22 -5.55
C VAL A 183 6.84 11.95 -4.35
N LEU A 184 7.24 11.63 -3.12
CA LEU A 184 6.82 12.34 -1.91
C LEU A 184 7.31 13.80 -1.88
N ASP A 185 8.55 14.07 -2.28
CA ASP A 185 9.07 15.44 -2.35
C ASP A 185 8.51 16.23 -3.54
N LEU A 186 8.21 15.60 -4.69
CA LEU A 186 7.39 16.24 -5.73
C LEU A 186 5.99 16.63 -5.22
N ALA A 187 5.38 15.79 -4.38
CA ALA A 187 4.09 16.08 -3.74
C ALA A 187 4.19 17.14 -2.63
N ALA A 188 5.32 17.23 -1.93
CA ALA A 188 5.58 18.21 -0.88
C ALA A 188 5.87 19.63 -1.40
N GLY A 189 5.96 19.82 -2.72
CA GLY A 189 6.33 21.09 -3.36
C GLY A 189 5.39 22.28 -3.11
N ALA A 190 4.21 22.07 -2.51
CA ALA A 190 3.22 23.12 -2.25
C ALA A 190 3.60 24.05 -1.07
N ILE A 191 4.70 24.79 -1.20
CA ILE A 191 5.06 25.88 -0.27
C ILE A 191 4.16 27.09 -0.57
N SER A 192 2.92 27.10 -0.08
CA SER A 192 2.05 28.30 -0.10
C SER A 192 0.82 28.19 0.79
N PRO A 193 0.30 29.32 1.31
CA PRO A 193 -0.95 29.35 2.07
C PRO A 193 -2.16 28.97 1.21
N ALA A 194 -3.22 28.54 1.87
CA ALA A 194 -4.50 28.23 1.25
C ALA A 194 -5.21 29.49 0.72
N ASP A 195 -4.99 29.80 -0.56
CA ASP A 195 -5.64 30.92 -1.23
C ASP A 195 -7.08 30.57 -1.65
N GLY A 196 -8.04 31.28 -1.06
CA GLY A 196 -9.44 31.22 -1.48
C GLY A 196 -9.64 31.78 -2.88
N SER A 197 -9.95 30.91 -3.84
CA SER A 197 -10.51 31.27 -5.15
C SER A 197 -11.40 30.12 -5.65
N GLY A 198 -12.51 30.34 -6.36
CA GLY A 198 -13.10 31.61 -6.77
C GLY A 198 -14.04 31.44 -7.97
N ALA A 199 -15.17 30.76 -7.79
CA ALA A 199 -16.22 30.62 -8.81
C ALA A 199 -17.59 31.00 -8.20
N GLY A 200 -18.32 31.91 -8.86
CA GLY A 200 -19.38 32.69 -8.23
C GLY A 200 -20.74 31.98 -8.05
N GLY A 201 -21.39 32.25 -6.92
CA GLY A 201 -22.77 31.87 -6.60
C GLY A 201 -23.22 32.60 -5.33
N ASP A 202 -24.17 33.53 -5.46
CA ASP A 202 -24.43 34.59 -4.48
C ASP A 202 -25.19 34.15 -3.19
N LYS A 203 -24.86 34.80 -2.07
CA LYS A 203 -25.56 34.90 -0.75
C LYS A 203 -25.44 33.79 0.30
N GLY A 204 -24.83 34.16 1.44
CA GLY A 204 -25.00 33.47 2.73
C GLY A 204 -23.88 33.79 3.74
N ALA A 205 -23.87 34.99 4.34
CA ALA A 205 -22.78 35.40 5.24
C ALA A 205 -22.82 34.66 6.59
N ALA A 206 -21.77 33.88 6.90
CA ALA A 206 -21.49 33.40 8.25
C ALA A 206 -20.73 34.49 9.03
N ALA A 207 -21.24 34.88 10.20
CA ALA A 207 -20.63 35.91 11.03
C ALA A 207 -19.45 35.35 11.85
N MET A 208 -18.28 35.96 11.74
CA MET A 208 -17.20 35.77 12.71
C MET A 208 -17.58 36.43 14.03
N GLN A 209 -17.55 35.69 15.13
CA GLN A 209 -17.56 36.29 16.47
C GLN A 209 -16.13 36.73 16.84
N LEU A 210 -15.85 38.03 16.71
CA LEU A 210 -14.72 38.66 17.36
C LEU A 210 -15.09 38.95 18.83
N ASN A 211 -14.33 38.42 19.77
CA ASN A 211 -14.47 38.73 21.19
C ASN A 211 -14.11 40.21 21.45
N SER A 212 -15.05 41.00 21.96
CA SER A 212 -14.80 42.37 22.42
C SER A 212 -15.23 42.58 23.88
N ALA A 213 -14.24 42.46 24.76
CA ALA A 213 -14.08 43.10 26.08
C ALA A 213 -15.29 43.30 27.02
N ASP A 214 -15.21 42.67 28.21
CA ASP A 214 -15.65 43.29 29.46
C ASP A 214 -14.51 44.14 30.05
N GLY A 215 -14.84 45.21 30.79
CA GLY A 215 -13.89 46.32 31.02
C GLY A 215 -13.54 46.68 32.47
N SER A 216 -12.58 47.60 32.56
CA SER A 216 -12.31 48.53 33.69
C SER A 216 -11.65 48.00 34.98
N ALA A 217 -10.36 48.33 35.20
CA ALA A 217 -9.96 49.52 35.99
C ALA A 217 -8.48 49.53 36.48
N GLY A 218 -7.73 50.58 36.13
CA GLY A 218 -6.76 51.28 37.01
C GLY A 218 -5.37 50.67 37.33
N GLY A 219 -4.31 51.46 37.08
CA GLY A 219 -2.98 51.30 37.71
C GLY A 219 -1.77 51.46 36.78
N SER A 220 -0.85 52.37 37.10
CA SER A 220 0.33 52.74 36.26
C SER A 220 1.63 51.99 36.68
N PRO A 221 2.87 52.31 36.20
CA PRO A 221 3.60 51.37 35.33
C PRO A 221 5.05 51.01 35.76
N ALA A 222 5.57 49.83 35.36
CA ALA A 222 7.01 49.57 35.13
C ALA A 222 7.30 48.13 34.64
N GLY A 223 8.30 47.97 33.76
CA GLY A 223 9.01 46.69 33.58
C GLY A 223 8.65 45.88 32.31
N PRO A 224 9.63 45.33 31.55
CA PRO A 224 9.37 44.82 30.20
C PRO A 224 9.30 43.29 30.08
N ALA A 225 8.33 42.79 29.31
CA ALA A 225 8.37 41.48 28.66
C ALA A 225 7.44 41.50 27.43
N GLY A 226 7.91 42.11 26.33
CA GLY A 226 7.17 42.11 25.07
C GLY A 226 7.20 40.74 24.42
N GLY A 227 6.14 39.95 24.58
CA GLY A 227 5.89 38.78 23.75
C GLY A 227 5.67 39.22 22.31
N GLY A 228 6.71 39.11 21.48
CA GLY A 228 6.67 39.58 20.10
C GLY A 228 5.72 38.75 19.25
N ALA A 229 4.71 39.40 18.67
CA ALA A 229 4.10 38.88 17.45
C ALA A 229 5.20 38.81 16.37
N GLY A 230 5.53 37.59 15.93
CA GLY A 230 6.60 37.35 14.96
C GLY A 230 6.37 38.15 13.68
N ARG A 231 7.32 39.02 13.32
CA ARG A 231 7.28 39.77 12.07
C ARG A 231 7.63 38.84 10.92
N MET A 232 6.62 38.40 10.18
CA MET A 232 6.81 37.74 8.89
C MET A 232 7.47 38.71 7.90
N ARG A 233 8.60 38.30 7.30
CA ARG A 233 9.36 39.09 6.31
C ARG A 233 9.90 38.17 5.22
N ILE A 234 9.49 38.39 3.98
CA ILE A 234 9.90 37.58 2.83
C ILE A 234 10.69 38.45 1.85
N ASP A 235 11.91 38.04 1.50
CA ASP A 235 12.70 38.69 0.44
C ASP A 235 12.40 38.04 -0.91
N HIS A 236 11.39 38.58 -1.60
CA HIS A 236 10.98 38.14 -2.93
C HIS A 236 12.11 38.15 -3.98
N GLY A 237 13.16 38.95 -3.77
CA GLY A 237 14.32 39.02 -4.66
C GLY A 237 15.28 37.84 -4.47
N GLU A 238 15.47 37.37 -3.24
CA GLU A 238 16.24 36.13 -2.99
C GLU A 238 15.49 34.87 -3.42
N TYR A 239 14.14 34.84 -3.31
CA TYR A 239 13.33 33.71 -3.82
C TYR A 239 13.54 33.48 -5.32
N ASP A 240 13.54 34.53 -6.14
CA ASP A 240 13.76 34.39 -7.60
C ASP A 240 15.24 34.15 -7.96
N LYS A 241 16.20 34.71 -7.21
CA LYS A 241 17.63 34.37 -7.37
C LYS A 241 17.92 32.90 -7.07
N ALA A 242 17.32 32.34 -6.01
CA ALA A 242 17.46 30.93 -5.66
C ALA A 242 16.85 30.04 -6.76
N ALA A 243 15.63 30.33 -7.20
CA ALA A 243 14.99 29.63 -8.31
C ALA A 243 15.81 29.71 -9.62
N GLY A 244 16.33 30.89 -9.96
CA GLY A 244 17.18 31.12 -11.14
C GLY A 244 18.60 30.56 -11.02
N HIS A 245 19.06 30.18 -9.82
CA HIS A 245 20.33 29.48 -9.63
C HIS A 245 20.13 27.96 -9.74
N LEU A 246 19.15 27.40 -9.03
CA LEU A 246 18.79 25.97 -9.08
C LEU A 246 18.42 25.50 -10.50
N GLY A 247 17.67 26.30 -11.27
CA GLY A 247 17.35 25.98 -12.67
C GLY A 247 18.59 25.84 -13.57
N ARG A 248 19.54 26.79 -13.47
CA ARG A 248 20.80 26.74 -14.24
C ARG A 248 21.72 25.60 -13.79
N LEU A 249 21.75 25.33 -12.49
CA LEU A 249 22.53 24.24 -11.91
C LEU A 249 22.05 22.87 -12.40
N SER A 250 20.72 22.67 -12.51
CA SER A 250 20.13 21.46 -13.09
C SER A 250 20.51 21.29 -14.57
N GLU A 251 20.45 22.37 -15.36
CA GLU A 251 20.82 22.38 -16.78
C GLU A 251 22.31 22.02 -17.00
N SER A 252 23.23 22.54 -16.17
CA SER A 252 24.66 22.20 -16.27
C SER A 252 24.98 20.77 -15.80
N SER A 253 24.33 20.29 -14.74
CA SER A 253 24.61 18.96 -14.18
C SER A 253 23.98 17.82 -14.99
N LEU A 254 22.86 18.07 -15.68
CA LEU A 254 22.23 17.14 -16.62
C LEU A 254 23.25 16.47 -17.56
N THR A 255 24.09 17.28 -18.20
CA THR A 255 25.02 16.83 -19.24
C THR A 255 26.14 15.93 -18.69
N ARG A 256 26.59 16.17 -17.45
CA ARG A 256 27.60 15.33 -16.78
C ARG A 256 26.99 14.01 -16.29
N LEU A 257 25.86 14.09 -15.59
CA LEU A 257 25.20 12.93 -14.97
C LEU A 257 24.61 11.97 -16.02
N SER A 258 24.13 12.46 -17.17
CA SER A 258 23.71 11.59 -18.26
C SER A 258 24.89 10.92 -18.97
N GLY A 259 26.02 11.63 -19.12
CA GLY A 259 27.20 11.12 -19.83
C GLY A 259 27.89 9.95 -19.13
N SER A 260 27.88 9.90 -17.79
CA SER A 260 28.36 8.74 -17.03
C SER A 260 27.37 7.57 -17.09
N LEU A 261 26.06 7.82 -16.90
CA LEU A 261 25.02 6.80 -17.04
C LEU A 261 24.99 6.14 -18.42
N ASP A 262 25.14 6.90 -19.50
CA ASP A 262 25.11 6.37 -20.86
C ASP A 262 26.37 5.57 -21.20
N ARG A 263 27.53 5.88 -20.59
CA ARG A 263 28.72 4.99 -20.67
C ARG A 263 28.49 3.67 -19.94
N ALA A 264 28.00 3.70 -18.69
CA ALA A 264 27.70 2.48 -17.94
C ALA A 264 26.63 1.61 -18.64
N ALA A 265 25.59 2.23 -19.21
CA ALA A 265 24.58 1.53 -20.01
C ALA A 265 25.16 0.99 -21.34
N GLY A 266 26.10 1.70 -21.94
CA GLY A 266 26.86 1.26 -23.11
C GLY A 266 27.67 0.00 -22.81
N ALA A 267 28.50 0.02 -21.75
CA ALA A 267 29.29 -1.12 -21.31
C ALA A 267 28.43 -2.33 -20.91
N ASN A 268 27.36 -2.13 -20.16
CA ASN A 268 26.38 -3.20 -19.86
C ASN A 268 25.77 -3.80 -21.15
N SER A 269 25.46 -2.95 -22.14
CA SER A 269 24.94 -3.43 -23.44
C SER A 269 26.00 -4.18 -24.25
N ARG A 270 27.29 -4.00 -23.97
CA ARG A 270 28.38 -4.78 -24.59
C ARG A 270 28.61 -6.12 -23.91
N THR A 271 28.22 -6.35 -22.66
CA THR A 271 28.37 -7.65 -21.98
C THR A 271 27.10 -8.52 -22.01
N ARG A 272 25.92 -7.90 -21.88
CA ARG A 272 24.62 -8.57 -21.70
C ARG A 272 24.31 -9.61 -22.80
N GLY A 273 23.91 -10.81 -22.38
CA GLY A 273 23.41 -11.88 -23.26
C GLY A 273 24.46 -12.56 -24.13
N LYS A 274 25.75 -12.22 -23.99
CA LYS A 274 26.83 -12.82 -24.76
C LYS A 274 27.28 -14.18 -24.25
N ASP A 275 27.11 -14.47 -22.95
CA ASP A 275 27.61 -15.71 -22.35
C ASP A 275 26.65 -16.31 -21.30
N PRO A 276 26.50 -17.65 -21.21
CA PRO A 276 25.73 -18.32 -20.15
C PRO A 276 26.16 -17.97 -18.72
N PHE A 277 27.39 -17.53 -18.51
CA PHE A 277 27.99 -17.19 -17.22
C PHE A 277 27.35 -15.96 -16.57
N THR A 278 27.03 -14.91 -17.34
CA THR A 278 26.46 -13.66 -16.81
C THR A 278 24.93 -13.63 -16.86
N GLN A 279 24.28 -14.58 -17.56
CA GLN A 279 22.82 -14.66 -17.68
C GLN A 279 22.07 -14.63 -16.33
N GLY A 280 22.68 -15.14 -15.26
CA GLY A 280 22.12 -15.10 -13.91
C GLY A 280 22.02 -13.70 -13.29
N ILE A 281 22.85 -12.75 -13.75
CA ILE A 281 22.93 -11.37 -13.24
C ILE A 281 22.53 -10.30 -14.27
N ASP A 282 22.48 -10.63 -15.57
CA ASP A 282 22.15 -9.70 -16.66
C ASP A 282 20.89 -8.85 -16.38
N SER A 283 19.83 -9.46 -15.82
CA SER A 283 18.57 -8.77 -15.49
C SER A 283 18.69 -7.84 -14.27
N VAL A 284 19.54 -8.18 -13.31
CA VAL A 284 19.82 -7.40 -12.09
C VAL A 284 20.65 -6.17 -12.46
N VAL A 285 21.70 -6.35 -13.27
CA VAL A 285 22.61 -5.29 -13.72
C VAL A 285 21.90 -4.31 -14.65
N ASP A 286 21.11 -4.81 -15.62
CA ASP A 286 20.24 -3.99 -16.49
C ASP A 286 19.13 -3.26 -15.70
N GLY A 287 18.52 -3.94 -14.72
CA GLY A 287 17.53 -3.37 -13.82
C GLY A 287 18.07 -2.21 -12.98
N ALA A 288 19.22 -2.41 -12.31
CA ALA A 288 19.88 -1.39 -11.50
C ALA A 288 20.34 -0.19 -12.35
N THR A 289 20.99 -0.42 -13.49
CA THR A 289 21.45 0.66 -14.39
C THR A 289 20.27 1.52 -14.87
N LYS A 290 19.16 0.90 -15.29
CA LYS A 290 17.93 1.61 -15.70
C LYS A 290 17.21 2.29 -14.54
N GLY A 291 17.22 1.68 -13.36
CA GLY A 291 16.66 2.25 -12.14
C GLY A 291 17.38 3.54 -11.75
N MET A 292 18.71 3.51 -11.78
CA MET A 292 19.55 4.67 -11.48
C MET A 292 19.34 5.81 -12.49
N LYS A 293 19.27 5.51 -13.79
CA LYS A 293 18.94 6.51 -14.82
C LYS A 293 17.60 7.20 -14.55
N LYS A 294 16.55 6.43 -14.24
CA LYS A 294 15.22 6.96 -13.89
C LYS A 294 15.18 7.74 -12.56
N ALA A 295 16.08 7.45 -11.63
CA ALA A 295 16.20 8.19 -10.37
C ALA A 295 16.87 9.55 -10.60
N VAL A 296 18.00 9.57 -11.32
CA VAL A 296 18.72 10.79 -11.74
C VAL A 296 17.81 11.73 -12.53
N GLU A 297 17.11 11.22 -13.55
CA GLU A 297 16.16 12.00 -14.36
C GLU A 297 15.07 12.68 -13.52
N ARG A 298 14.56 11.99 -12.48
CA ARG A 298 13.52 12.55 -11.58
C ARG A 298 14.07 13.59 -10.62
N ILE A 299 15.22 13.35 -10.01
CA ILE A 299 15.84 14.29 -9.06
C ILE A 299 16.21 15.59 -9.79
N ILE A 300 16.80 15.48 -10.98
CA ILE A 300 17.12 16.62 -11.85
C ILE A 300 15.86 17.45 -12.17
N LYS A 301 14.76 16.79 -12.54
CA LYS A 301 13.47 17.46 -12.81
C LYS A 301 12.93 18.15 -11.58
N HIS A 302 13.00 17.50 -10.42
CA HIS A 302 12.56 18.08 -9.15
C HIS A 302 13.37 19.34 -8.79
N THR A 303 14.70 19.25 -8.80
CA THR A 303 15.61 20.35 -8.43
C THR A 303 15.65 21.48 -9.47
N GLY A 304 15.47 21.16 -10.76
CA GLY A 304 15.56 22.13 -11.87
C GLY A 304 14.25 22.79 -12.29
N GLU A 305 13.12 22.09 -12.17
CA GLU A 305 11.81 22.60 -12.59
C GLU A 305 10.88 22.80 -11.39
N THR A 306 10.70 21.77 -10.56
CA THR A 306 9.69 21.76 -9.48
C THR A 306 10.04 22.76 -8.38
N ILE A 307 11.20 22.63 -7.72
CA ILE A 307 11.61 23.56 -6.66
C ILE A 307 11.66 25.01 -7.17
N PRO A 308 12.30 25.35 -8.32
CA PRO A 308 12.32 26.71 -8.85
C PRO A 308 10.95 27.28 -9.19
N LYS A 309 10.00 26.46 -9.66
CA LYS A 309 8.62 26.89 -9.87
C LYS A 309 7.94 27.20 -8.53
N ASN A 310 8.03 26.29 -7.58
CA ASN A 310 7.38 26.42 -6.27
C ASN A 310 7.87 27.65 -5.51
N LEU A 311 9.16 27.99 -5.58
CA LEU A 311 9.71 29.22 -4.99
C LEU A 311 9.13 30.50 -5.61
N ARG A 312 8.85 30.50 -6.91
CA ARG A 312 8.18 31.62 -7.58
C ARG A 312 6.70 31.68 -7.20
N ASP A 313 6.01 30.55 -7.18
CA ASP A 313 4.60 30.47 -6.77
C ASP A 313 4.43 30.90 -5.30
N THR A 314 5.35 30.52 -4.40
CA THR A 314 5.45 31.02 -3.01
C THR A 314 5.51 32.54 -2.98
N SER A 315 6.46 33.10 -3.74
CA SER A 315 6.71 34.54 -3.82
C SER A 315 5.49 35.32 -4.33
N GLU A 316 4.79 34.81 -5.34
CA GLU A 316 3.59 35.44 -5.90
C GLU A 316 2.35 35.29 -5.00
N ASN A 317 2.17 34.16 -4.31
CA ASN A 317 1.05 33.96 -3.37
C ASN A 317 1.14 34.88 -2.16
N HIS A 318 2.35 35.15 -1.65
CA HIS A 318 2.53 36.16 -0.60
C HIS A 318 2.22 37.57 -1.08
N LYS A 319 2.64 37.98 -2.29
CA LYS A 319 2.27 39.28 -2.88
C LYS A 319 0.75 39.43 -3.07
N ARG A 320 0.07 38.35 -3.49
CA ARG A 320 -1.40 38.32 -3.63
C ARG A 320 -2.12 38.49 -2.30
N ASN A 321 -1.68 37.78 -1.26
CA ASN A 321 -2.29 37.86 0.07
C ASN A 321 -2.06 39.20 0.77
N GLU A 322 -0.86 39.78 0.66
CA GLU A 322 -0.59 41.12 1.21
C GLU A 322 -1.55 42.16 0.62
N LYS A 323 -1.75 42.13 -0.70
CA LYS A 323 -2.69 42.99 -1.42
C LYS A 323 -4.16 42.72 -1.06
N SER A 324 -4.56 41.46 -0.97
CA SER A 324 -5.92 41.06 -0.58
C SER A 324 -6.28 41.55 0.83
N ASN A 325 -5.35 41.43 1.77
CA ASN A 325 -5.50 41.92 3.14
C ASN A 325 -5.59 43.45 3.19
N GLU A 326 -4.81 44.16 2.37
CA GLU A 326 -4.88 45.62 2.26
C GLU A 326 -6.28 46.09 1.78
N ASP A 327 -6.85 45.40 0.80
CA ASP A 327 -8.17 45.72 0.25
C ASP A 327 -9.33 45.32 1.19
N ALA A 328 -9.20 44.20 1.92
CA ALA A 328 -10.15 43.80 2.95
C ALA A 328 -10.19 44.81 4.12
N LEU A 329 -9.03 45.30 4.56
CA LEU A 329 -8.92 46.29 5.64
C LEU A 329 -9.63 47.60 5.29
N LYS A 330 -9.46 48.10 4.05
CA LYS A 330 -10.17 49.28 3.54
C LYS A 330 -11.69 49.11 3.55
N LYS A 331 -12.19 47.90 3.31
CA LYS A 331 -13.63 47.59 3.25
C LYS A 331 -14.28 47.54 4.63
N ILE A 332 -13.58 47.06 5.66
CA ILE A 332 -14.08 46.99 7.04
C ILE A 332 -14.27 48.39 7.64
N MET A 333 -13.45 49.37 7.25
CA MET A 333 -13.57 50.75 7.72
C MET A 333 -14.79 51.53 7.16
N GLY A 334 -15.66 50.89 6.37
CA GLY A 334 -16.64 51.58 5.52
C GLY A 334 -18.14 51.33 5.75
N GLY A 335 -18.60 50.56 6.75
CA GLY A 335 -20.02 50.22 6.86
C GLY A 335 -20.57 49.94 8.27
N GLN A 336 -21.60 50.69 8.67
CA GLN A 336 -22.39 50.49 9.89
C GLN A 336 -23.81 51.07 9.70
N ASP A 337 -24.88 50.28 9.89
CA ASP A 337 -26.21 50.70 10.41
C ASP A 337 -27.33 49.61 10.35
N GLY A 338 -28.11 49.45 11.43
CA GLY A 338 -29.58 49.25 11.35
C GLY A 338 -30.30 47.90 11.64
N LYS A 339 -30.63 47.60 12.93
CA LYS A 339 -31.87 46.98 13.54
C LYS A 339 -32.55 45.73 12.89
N GLY A 340 -33.10 44.69 13.56
CA GLY A 340 -33.56 44.38 14.95
C GLY A 340 -35.07 43.99 14.96
N GLY A 341 -35.64 42.99 15.67
CA GLY A 341 -35.24 42.06 16.76
C GLY A 341 -36.20 40.82 16.91
N PRO A 342 -36.34 40.13 18.09
CA PRO A 342 -36.79 38.71 18.16
C PRO A 342 -38.20 38.40 18.71
N GLY A 343 -38.68 37.16 18.52
CA GLY A 343 -39.90 36.61 19.16
C GLY A 343 -39.94 35.06 19.21
N SER A 344 -40.47 34.51 20.32
CA SER A 344 -40.56 33.08 20.68
C SER A 344 -41.81 32.83 21.57
N PRO A 345 -42.18 31.58 21.93
CA PRO A 345 -42.38 30.38 21.09
C PRO A 345 -43.73 29.66 21.39
N SER A 346 -44.27 28.83 20.48
CA SER A 346 -45.18 27.73 20.88
C SER A 346 -45.38 26.65 19.80
N LYS A 347 -45.72 25.43 20.24
CA LYS A 347 -46.10 24.21 19.49
C LYS A 347 -44.98 23.43 18.78
N GLY A 348 -44.67 22.23 19.31
CA GLY A 348 -44.42 21.06 18.46
C GLY A 348 -45.74 20.60 17.80
N PRO A 349 -45.72 19.75 16.76
CA PRO A 349 -44.94 18.50 16.72
C PRO A 349 -44.24 18.19 15.38
N GLY A 350 -43.51 17.05 15.33
CA GLY A 350 -43.27 16.22 14.13
C GLY A 350 -42.77 16.89 12.85
N GLY A 351 -41.45 16.90 12.64
CA GLY A 351 -40.82 17.35 11.39
C GLY A 351 -40.13 16.22 10.61
N ASN A 352 -40.78 15.74 9.54
CA ASN A 352 -40.14 14.95 8.49
C ASN A 352 -39.79 15.92 7.35
N GLY A 353 -38.52 16.07 6.96
CA GLY A 353 -38.15 16.99 5.87
C GLY A 353 -36.72 17.57 5.88
N GLY A 354 -35.70 16.72 6.05
CA GLY A 354 -34.36 17.01 5.49
C GLY A 354 -34.25 16.48 4.05
N PRO A 355 -33.24 16.88 3.25
CA PRO A 355 -33.02 16.31 1.92
C PRO A 355 -32.88 14.78 2.01
N ALA A 356 -33.69 14.06 1.24
CA ALA A 356 -33.86 12.62 1.42
C ALA A 356 -32.76 11.81 0.73
N GLY A 357 -31.60 11.71 1.37
CA GLY A 357 -30.68 10.62 1.12
C GLY A 357 -31.37 9.27 1.36
N THR A 358 -31.14 8.29 0.50
CA THR A 358 -31.79 6.98 0.59
C THR A 358 -31.44 6.31 1.92
N LYS A 359 -32.44 6.13 2.79
CA LYS A 359 -32.21 5.58 4.14
C LYS A 359 -31.58 4.18 4.06
N PRO A 360 -30.68 3.84 5.01
CA PRO A 360 -30.11 2.50 5.10
C PRO A 360 -31.19 1.43 5.30
N ASP A 361 -30.93 0.24 4.79
CA ASP A 361 -31.78 -0.91 5.02
C ASP A 361 -31.63 -1.43 6.47
N LEU A 362 -32.72 -1.97 7.00
CA LEU A 362 -32.74 -2.67 8.29
C LEU A 362 -32.04 -4.02 8.16
N LEU A 363 -31.23 -4.40 9.15
CA LEU A 363 -30.46 -5.67 9.10
C LEU A 363 -31.36 -6.91 9.06
N ASN A 364 -32.63 -6.78 9.45
CA ASN A 364 -33.61 -7.86 9.36
C ASN A 364 -33.85 -8.37 7.92
N LYS A 365 -33.51 -7.61 6.87
CA LYS A 365 -33.58 -8.11 5.48
C LYS A 365 -32.59 -9.26 5.23
N ALA A 366 -31.44 -9.26 5.91
CA ALA A 366 -30.42 -10.31 5.79
C ALA A 366 -30.85 -11.66 6.37
N LEU A 367 -31.93 -11.70 7.16
CA LEU A 367 -32.53 -12.95 7.66
C LEU A 367 -33.04 -13.87 6.54
N ASN A 368 -33.26 -13.33 5.34
CA ASN A 368 -33.75 -14.08 4.18
C ASN A 368 -32.64 -14.85 3.46
N ASP A 369 -31.40 -14.35 3.49
CA ASP A 369 -30.23 -15.04 2.94
C ASP A 369 -28.98 -14.86 3.84
N PRO A 370 -28.90 -15.58 4.97
CA PRO A 370 -27.74 -15.55 5.85
C PRO A 370 -26.46 -16.04 5.16
N ARG A 371 -26.59 -16.86 4.11
CA ARG A 371 -25.47 -17.47 3.41
C ARG A 371 -24.76 -16.44 2.56
N HIS A 372 -25.51 -15.72 1.73
CA HIS A 372 -25.01 -14.67 0.84
C HIS A 372 -24.29 -13.55 1.60
N HIS A 373 -24.86 -13.08 2.72
CA HIS A 373 -24.25 -12.04 3.54
C HIS A 373 -23.17 -12.55 4.54
N GLY A 374 -23.01 -13.87 4.71
CA GLY A 374 -22.10 -14.47 5.70
C GLY A 374 -20.67 -14.72 5.20
N VAL A 375 -20.39 -14.62 3.90
CA VAL A 375 -19.07 -14.94 3.32
C VAL A 375 -18.09 -13.77 3.48
N GLU A 376 -17.10 -13.96 4.36
CA GLU A 376 -16.00 -13.01 4.59
C GLU A 376 -15.22 -12.67 3.32
N PRO A 377 -14.76 -11.41 3.14
CA PRO A 377 -13.92 -11.00 2.00
C PRO A 377 -12.75 -11.94 1.70
N LYS A 378 -12.03 -12.42 2.73
CA LYS A 378 -10.88 -13.33 2.58
C LYS A 378 -11.21 -14.72 2.01
N ASN A 379 -12.49 -15.11 2.03
CA ASN A 379 -12.98 -16.38 1.47
C ASN A 379 -13.55 -16.21 0.05
N ARG A 380 -13.68 -14.96 -0.43
CA ARG A 380 -14.11 -14.64 -1.79
C ARG A 380 -12.93 -14.76 -2.75
N THR A 381 -13.20 -15.11 -4.01
CA THR A 381 -12.16 -15.22 -5.03
C THR A 381 -12.37 -14.11 -6.04
N CYS A 382 -11.53 -13.08 -5.96
CA CYS A 382 -11.72 -11.89 -6.77
C CYS A 382 -10.83 -11.87 -8.03
N LYS A 383 -11.29 -11.15 -9.06
CA LYS A 383 -10.52 -10.74 -10.24
C LYS A 383 -10.69 -9.24 -10.49
N ALA A 384 -9.77 -8.67 -11.26
CA ALA A 384 -9.63 -7.23 -11.44
C ALA A 384 -9.59 -6.49 -10.09
N ASP A 385 -10.12 -5.28 -10.01
CA ASP A 385 -10.18 -4.46 -8.79
C ASP A 385 -11.48 -4.72 -8.02
N PRO A 386 -11.42 -5.33 -6.83
CA PRO A 386 -11.68 -6.75 -6.73
C PRO A 386 -13.17 -7.12 -6.85
N ILE A 387 -13.51 -7.81 -7.95
CA ILE A 387 -14.85 -8.37 -8.18
C ILE A 387 -14.83 -9.85 -7.84
N ASP A 388 -15.69 -10.27 -6.90
CA ASP A 388 -15.87 -11.67 -6.53
C ASP A 388 -16.50 -12.47 -7.69
N VAL A 389 -15.83 -13.54 -8.13
CA VAL A 389 -16.28 -14.31 -9.30
C VAL A 389 -17.55 -15.13 -9.03
N ALA A 390 -17.93 -15.33 -7.76
CA ALA A 390 -19.12 -16.08 -7.39
C ALA A 390 -20.41 -15.23 -7.42
N SER A 391 -20.39 -14.08 -6.75
CA SER A 391 -21.53 -13.15 -6.67
C SER A 391 -21.55 -12.11 -7.80
N GLY A 392 -20.38 -11.75 -8.34
CA GLY A 392 -20.21 -10.59 -9.22
C GLY A 392 -20.20 -9.24 -8.51
N GLN A 393 -20.05 -9.24 -7.19
CA GLN A 393 -19.97 -8.02 -6.38
C GLN A 393 -18.60 -7.37 -6.47
N MET A 394 -18.58 -6.05 -6.65
CA MET A 394 -17.39 -5.23 -6.41
C MET A 394 -17.18 -5.09 -4.89
N LEU A 395 -15.96 -5.35 -4.44
CA LEU A 395 -15.50 -5.19 -3.06
C LEU A 395 -14.41 -4.11 -3.03
N LEU A 396 -14.46 -3.20 -2.06
CA LEU A 396 -13.37 -2.26 -1.80
C LEU A 396 -13.15 -2.07 -0.30
N GLU A 397 -12.06 -2.63 0.22
CA GLU A 397 -11.59 -2.37 1.59
C GLU A 397 -10.69 -1.13 1.63
N GLN A 398 -11.04 -0.16 2.47
CA GLN A 398 -10.27 1.06 2.75
C GLN A 398 -9.89 1.08 4.23
N THR A 399 -8.66 1.50 4.54
CA THR A 399 -8.21 1.75 5.91
C THR A 399 -7.97 3.24 6.08
N ASP A 400 -8.78 3.90 6.89
CA ASP A 400 -8.74 5.35 7.07
C ASP A 400 -7.71 5.78 8.12
N LEU A 401 -7.51 4.95 9.14
CA LEU A 401 -6.57 5.20 10.22
C LEU A 401 -6.02 3.89 10.77
N THR A 402 -4.71 3.85 11.00
CA THR A 402 -4.03 2.79 11.77
C THR A 402 -3.09 3.45 12.76
N LEU A 403 -3.30 3.20 14.05
CA LEU A 403 -2.40 3.62 15.13
C LEU A 403 -1.81 2.38 15.81
N PRO A 404 -0.46 2.25 15.88
CA PRO A 404 0.18 1.06 16.40
C PRO A 404 0.00 0.91 17.91
N GLY A 405 -0.19 -0.31 18.41
CA GLY A 405 -0.34 -0.58 19.83
C GLY A 405 -0.35 -2.08 20.11
N VAL A 406 -0.42 -2.46 21.39
CA VAL A 406 -0.61 -3.88 21.78
C VAL A 406 -1.95 -4.39 21.26
N LEU A 407 -2.98 -3.54 21.33
CA LEU A 407 -4.22 -3.62 20.56
C LEU A 407 -4.19 -2.50 19.49
N PRO A 408 -3.83 -2.76 18.22
CA PRO A 408 -3.79 -1.71 17.21
C PRO A 408 -5.18 -1.09 16.97
N LEU A 409 -5.28 0.23 17.04
CA LEU A 409 -6.50 0.94 16.68
C LEU A 409 -6.53 1.08 15.15
N VAL A 410 -7.51 0.43 14.52
CA VAL A 410 -7.69 0.45 13.06
C VAL A 410 -9.12 0.84 12.74
N ILE A 411 -9.30 1.91 11.96
CA ILE A 411 -10.59 2.32 11.41
C ILE A 411 -10.62 1.88 9.95
N LYS A 412 -11.54 0.98 9.63
CA LYS A 412 -11.75 0.46 8.27
C LYS A 412 -13.14 0.79 7.76
N ARG A 413 -13.25 0.86 6.44
CA ARG A 413 -14.50 0.88 5.68
C ARG A 413 -14.44 -0.18 4.57
N THR A 414 -15.56 -0.80 4.27
CA THR A 414 -15.68 -1.81 3.22
C THR A 414 -16.92 -1.51 2.38
N HIS A 415 -16.72 -1.20 1.10
CA HIS A 415 -17.81 -1.15 0.12
C HIS A 415 -18.05 -2.55 -0.44
N LEU A 416 -19.33 -2.84 -0.67
CA LEU A 416 -19.82 -4.02 -1.37
C LEU A 416 -20.99 -3.55 -2.25
N SER A 417 -20.99 -3.89 -3.54
CA SER A 417 -21.97 -3.36 -4.50
C SER A 417 -23.44 -3.79 -4.28
N ASP A 418 -23.73 -4.68 -3.33
CA ASP A 418 -25.09 -5.01 -2.89
C ASP A 418 -25.39 -4.62 -1.43
N TYR A 419 -24.38 -4.13 -0.70
CA TYR A 419 -24.54 -3.75 0.70
C TYR A 419 -25.29 -2.43 0.78
N THR A 420 -26.26 -2.35 1.68
CA THR A 420 -27.18 -1.21 1.78
C THR A 420 -27.49 -0.82 3.24
N PHE A 421 -26.71 -1.37 4.19
CA PHE A 421 -26.96 -1.32 5.63
C PHE A 421 -26.03 -0.35 6.39
N GLY A 422 -25.18 0.38 5.67
CA GLY A 422 -24.23 1.36 6.20
C GLY A 422 -24.92 2.65 6.65
N THR A 423 -24.36 3.34 7.64
CA THR A 423 -24.95 4.56 8.22
C THR A 423 -24.02 5.75 8.03
N TRP A 424 -22.82 5.70 8.61
CA TRP A 424 -22.01 6.91 8.83
C TRP A 424 -21.21 7.39 7.62
N PHE A 425 -20.91 6.47 6.70
CA PHE A 425 -20.21 6.75 5.44
C PHE A 425 -21.10 6.57 4.20
N GLY A 426 -22.41 6.53 4.39
CA GLY A 426 -23.38 6.20 3.33
C GLY A 426 -23.81 4.73 3.33
N ARG A 427 -24.88 4.45 2.60
CA ARG A 427 -25.62 3.18 2.71
C ARG A 427 -24.83 1.94 2.27
N SER A 428 -23.91 2.09 1.31
CA SER A 428 -23.13 0.98 0.75
C SER A 428 -21.75 0.78 1.37
N TRP A 429 -21.48 1.44 2.50
CA TRP A 429 -20.24 1.27 3.26
C TRP A 429 -20.50 0.61 4.62
N ALA A 430 -19.92 -0.57 4.83
CA ALA A 430 -19.68 -1.09 6.17
C ALA A 430 -18.45 -0.39 6.78
N SER A 431 -18.36 -0.31 8.10
CA SER A 431 -17.17 0.25 8.77
C SER A 431 -17.04 -0.24 10.21
N THR A 432 -15.86 -0.02 10.81
CA THR A 432 -15.62 -0.24 12.25
C THR A 432 -16.57 0.62 13.12
N LEU A 433 -17.05 1.75 12.61
CA LEU A 433 -17.95 2.66 13.31
C LEU A 433 -19.44 2.35 13.07
N ASP A 434 -19.74 1.65 11.96
CA ASP A 434 -21.07 1.14 11.60
C ASP A 434 -21.42 -0.20 12.27
N GLU A 435 -20.43 -0.83 12.92
CA GLU A 435 -20.54 -2.15 13.54
C GLU A 435 -21.55 -2.16 14.70
N ARG A 436 -22.61 -2.97 14.54
CA ARG A 436 -23.78 -2.98 15.42
C ARG A 436 -24.53 -4.30 15.38
N ILE A 437 -25.32 -4.55 16.42
CA ILE A 437 -26.28 -5.66 16.51
C ILE A 437 -27.69 -5.07 16.48
N GLU A 438 -28.54 -5.56 15.58
CA GLU A 438 -29.99 -5.31 15.60
C GLU A 438 -30.72 -6.56 16.08
N VAL A 439 -31.63 -6.38 17.03
CA VAL A 439 -32.50 -7.45 17.55
C VAL A 439 -33.89 -7.31 16.93
N ASP A 440 -34.43 -8.41 16.38
CA ASP A 440 -35.78 -8.44 15.82
C ASP A 440 -36.85 -8.81 16.86
N ILE A 441 -38.12 -8.57 16.51
CA ILE A 441 -39.28 -8.86 17.37
C ILE A 441 -39.52 -10.37 17.62
N ARG A 442 -38.74 -11.25 17.00
CA ARG A 442 -38.79 -12.71 17.14
C ARG A 442 -37.61 -13.23 17.99
N ASN A 443 -36.86 -12.35 18.64
CA ASN A 443 -35.64 -12.65 19.40
C ASN A 443 -34.52 -13.24 18.53
N LYS A 444 -34.42 -12.85 17.25
CA LYS A 444 -33.22 -13.04 16.43
C LYS A 444 -32.31 -11.84 16.54
N ALA A 445 -31.02 -12.03 16.27
CA ALA A 445 -30.07 -10.94 16.17
C ALA A 445 -29.34 -10.99 14.83
N VAL A 446 -29.04 -9.81 14.26
CA VAL A 446 -28.15 -9.68 13.11
C VAL A 446 -27.03 -8.73 13.49
N TRP A 447 -25.79 -9.19 13.37
CA TRP A 447 -24.59 -8.39 13.62
C TRP A 447 -24.00 -7.93 12.29
N ALA A 448 -24.06 -6.62 12.02
CA ALA A 448 -23.32 -6.02 10.92
C ALA A 448 -21.87 -5.77 11.32
N ARG A 449 -20.93 -6.32 10.55
CA ARG A 449 -19.49 -6.28 10.82
C ARG A 449 -18.78 -5.30 9.88
N GLN A 450 -17.61 -4.82 10.32
CA GLN A 450 -16.81 -3.85 9.58
C GLN A 450 -16.39 -4.31 8.16
N ASP A 451 -16.37 -5.62 7.91
CA ASP A 451 -15.95 -6.27 6.66
C ASP A 451 -17.10 -6.52 5.68
N GLY A 452 -18.27 -5.91 5.93
CA GLY A 452 -19.47 -6.06 5.11
C GLY A 452 -20.30 -7.32 5.39
N THR A 453 -19.80 -8.26 6.20
CA THR A 453 -20.57 -9.46 6.54
C THR A 453 -21.67 -9.19 7.56
N LEU A 454 -22.77 -9.94 7.46
CA LEU A 454 -23.89 -9.91 8.39
C LEU A 454 -24.07 -11.28 9.03
N LEU A 455 -23.79 -11.40 10.32
CA LEU A 455 -23.93 -12.67 11.05
C LEU A 455 -25.32 -12.78 11.67
N VAL A 456 -26.10 -13.76 11.21
CA VAL A 456 -27.47 -14.02 11.65
C VAL A 456 -27.47 -15.06 12.78
N TYR A 457 -27.99 -14.66 13.94
CA TYR A 457 -28.24 -15.53 15.09
C TYR A 457 -29.74 -15.86 15.15
N ASP A 458 -30.07 -17.15 15.19
CA ASP A 458 -31.46 -17.65 15.12
C ASP A 458 -32.26 -17.42 16.41
N ARG A 459 -31.56 -17.11 17.51
CA ARG A 459 -32.09 -16.79 18.83
C ARG A 459 -31.11 -15.92 19.63
N LEU A 460 -31.59 -15.25 20.68
CA LEU A 460 -30.73 -14.58 21.67
C LEU A 460 -30.15 -15.57 22.70
N PRO A 461 -28.96 -15.28 23.27
CA PRO A 461 -28.42 -16.03 24.41
C PRO A 461 -29.31 -15.96 25.66
N THR A 462 -29.33 -17.06 26.41
CA THR A 462 -30.09 -17.20 27.66
C THR A 462 -29.21 -17.77 28.77
N PRO A 463 -29.58 -17.71 30.06
CA PRO A 463 -28.80 -18.34 31.12
C PRO A 463 -28.58 -19.86 30.93
N GLN A 464 -29.48 -20.53 30.20
CA GLN A 464 -29.38 -21.96 29.87
C GLN A 464 -28.54 -22.22 28.59
N GLN A 465 -28.41 -21.21 27.71
CA GLN A 465 -27.58 -21.24 26.51
C GLN A 465 -26.83 -19.90 26.40
N PRO A 466 -25.75 -19.71 27.17
CA PRO A 466 -25.08 -18.41 27.31
C PRO A 466 -24.33 -17.98 26.06
N GLU A 467 -24.16 -18.89 25.09
CA GLU A 467 -23.50 -18.67 23.81
C GLU A 467 -24.41 -19.15 22.68
N VAL A 468 -24.60 -18.32 21.66
CA VAL A 468 -25.31 -18.69 20.42
C VAL A 468 -24.37 -18.43 19.24
N LEU A 469 -24.21 -19.42 18.36
CA LEU A 469 -23.42 -19.31 17.14
C LEU A 469 -24.31 -18.80 15.98
N PRO A 470 -23.74 -18.11 14.98
CA PRO A 470 -24.50 -17.70 13.82
C PRO A 470 -24.82 -18.89 12.91
N LEU A 471 -25.84 -18.72 12.05
CA LEU A 471 -26.29 -19.74 11.10
C LEU A 471 -25.25 -20.04 10.00
N GLU A 472 -24.55 -19.00 9.54
CA GLU A 472 -23.63 -19.02 8.42
C GLU A 472 -22.44 -18.07 8.72
N GLY A 473 -21.32 -18.27 8.03
CA GLY A 473 -20.10 -17.46 8.21
C GLY A 473 -19.26 -17.83 9.45
N PRO A 474 -18.41 -16.90 9.94
CA PRO A 474 -17.52 -17.11 11.07
C PRO A 474 -18.20 -17.59 12.35
N ARG A 475 -17.61 -18.59 13.01
CA ARG A 475 -18.12 -19.23 14.25
C ARG A 475 -17.90 -18.37 15.50
N ILE A 476 -18.32 -17.11 15.47
CA ILE A 476 -18.13 -16.14 16.56
C ILE A 476 -19.39 -16.12 17.44
N PRO A 477 -19.33 -16.58 18.71
CA PRO A 477 -20.50 -16.69 19.57
C PRO A 477 -20.98 -15.32 20.05
N LEU A 478 -22.29 -15.10 19.96
CA LEU A 478 -22.99 -14.03 20.65
C LEU A 478 -23.22 -14.45 22.11
N ARG A 479 -22.92 -13.56 23.05
CA ARG A 479 -23.11 -13.74 24.50
C ARG A 479 -23.81 -12.51 25.07
N ARG A 480 -24.59 -12.68 26.14
CA ARG A 480 -25.25 -11.57 26.85
C ARG A 480 -24.43 -11.19 28.08
N THR A 481 -24.15 -9.89 28.27
CA THR A 481 -23.31 -9.40 29.39
C THR A 481 -24.10 -8.85 30.57
N SER A 482 -25.35 -8.42 30.36
CA SER A 482 -26.20 -7.82 31.39
C SER A 482 -27.47 -8.63 31.66
N GLU A 483 -27.76 -8.94 32.93
CA GLU A 483 -28.98 -9.68 33.32
C GLU A 483 -30.17 -8.76 33.66
N PHE A 484 -29.93 -7.46 33.90
CA PHE A 484 -30.90 -6.53 34.49
C PHE A 484 -31.97 -6.00 33.52
N GLY A 485 -32.97 -6.83 33.25
CA GLY A 485 -34.23 -6.46 32.60
C GLY A 485 -34.14 -6.24 31.09
N ALA A 486 -35.29 -6.10 30.44
CA ALA A 486 -35.38 -5.96 28.98
C ALA A 486 -34.92 -4.58 28.44
N GLN A 487 -34.66 -3.60 29.32
CA GLN A 487 -34.38 -2.21 28.95
C GLN A 487 -32.88 -1.92 28.77
N HIS A 488 -32.00 -2.73 29.37
CA HIS A 488 -30.54 -2.60 29.33
C HIS A 488 -29.91 -3.85 28.70
N MET A 489 -30.36 -4.23 27.49
CA MET A 489 -29.70 -5.32 26.76
C MET A 489 -28.28 -4.90 26.39
N GLU A 490 -27.32 -5.77 26.70
CA GLU A 490 -25.93 -5.65 26.31
C GLU A 490 -25.43 -7.02 25.83
N PHE A 491 -24.65 -7.01 24.76
CA PHE A 491 -24.06 -8.22 24.19
C PHE A 491 -22.56 -8.08 24.06
N ALA A 492 -21.87 -9.23 24.11
CA ALA A 492 -20.48 -9.34 23.74
C ALA A 492 -20.27 -10.52 22.78
N THR A 493 -19.19 -10.43 22.01
CA THR A 493 -18.72 -11.49 21.12
C THR A 493 -17.21 -11.58 21.26
N THR A 494 -16.65 -12.79 21.37
CA THR A 494 -15.20 -13.01 21.41
C THR A 494 -14.78 -13.82 20.18
N ASP A 495 -14.00 -13.22 19.28
CA ASP A 495 -13.34 -13.99 18.20
C ASP A 495 -12.14 -14.73 18.81
N SER A 496 -12.23 -16.06 18.87
CA SER A 496 -11.19 -16.90 19.47
C SER A 496 -9.86 -16.87 18.71
N ARG A 497 -9.87 -16.52 17.42
CA ARG A 497 -8.68 -16.45 16.57
C ARG A 497 -7.88 -15.17 16.79
N THR A 498 -8.54 -14.02 16.93
CA THR A 498 -7.87 -12.75 17.30
C THR A 498 -7.62 -12.65 18.81
N GLY A 499 -8.54 -13.20 19.61
CA GLY A 499 -8.60 -12.96 21.05
C GLY A 499 -9.25 -11.64 21.44
N TRP A 500 -9.98 -11.00 20.52
CA TRP A 500 -10.67 -9.75 20.79
C TRP A 500 -12.10 -10.00 21.23
N THR A 501 -12.49 -9.37 22.32
CA THR A 501 -13.90 -9.26 22.74
C THR A 501 -14.43 -7.90 22.29
N LYS A 502 -15.62 -7.90 21.68
CA LYS A 502 -16.34 -6.68 21.29
C LYS A 502 -17.62 -6.57 22.09
N TYR A 503 -17.88 -5.39 22.66
CA TYR A 503 -19.03 -5.08 23.49
C TYR A 503 -20.00 -4.15 22.77
N PHE A 504 -21.28 -4.51 22.84
CA PHE A 504 -22.39 -3.86 22.15
C PHE A 504 -23.42 -3.40 23.17
N THR A 505 -23.63 -2.09 23.23
CA THR A 505 -24.55 -1.47 24.20
C THR A 505 -25.53 -0.55 23.48
N ARG A 506 -26.69 -0.32 24.12
CA ARG A 506 -27.69 0.60 23.61
C ARG A 506 -27.27 2.05 23.92
N PRO A 507 -27.31 2.99 22.95
CA PRO A 507 -27.21 4.41 23.24
C PRO A 507 -28.29 4.85 24.25
N ARG A 508 -28.12 6.00 24.90
CA ARG A 508 -29.06 6.52 25.92
C ARG A 508 -30.44 6.97 25.37
N GLY A 509 -30.85 6.51 24.18
CA GLY A 509 -32.08 6.88 23.48
C GLY A 509 -32.93 5.69 23.03
N GLU A 510 -33.98 5.98 22.25
CA GLU A 510 -34.89 4.97 21.71
C GLU A 510 -34.32 4.30 20.45
N GLY A 511 -34.46 2.97 20.33
CA GLY A 511 -34.01 2.19 19.17
C GLY A 511 -33.68 0.73 19.49
N TRP A 512 -33.65 -0.15 18.49
CA TRP A 512 -33.35 -1.60 18.63
C TRP A 512 -31.90 -1.96 18.24
N GLN A 513 -31.05 -0.94 18.07
CA GLN A 513 -29.66 -1.04 17.69
C GLN A 513 -28.76 -1.00 18.95
N LEU A 514 -27.90 -2.01 19.07
CA LEU A 514 -26.79 -2.01 20.02
C LEU A 514 -25.51 -1.74 19.25
N TRP A 515 -24.86 -0.63 19.51
CA TRP A 515 -23.66 -0.21 18.78
C TRP A 515 -22.40 -0.74 19.44
N LEU A 516 -21.36 -1.01 18.65
CA LEU A 516 -20.03 -1.27 19.18
C LEU A 516 -19.57 -0.07 20.03
N THR A 517 -19.25 -0.33 21.29
CA THR A 517 -18.71 0.66 22.23
C THR A 517 -17.32 0.33 22.75
N THR A 518 -16.95 -0.95 22.89
CA THR A 518 -15.60 -1.32 23.36
C THR A 518 -15.05 -2.51 22.59
N ILE A 519 -13.76 -2.47 22.24
CA ILE A 519 -12.96 -3.60 21.76
C ILE A 519 -11.87 -3.86 22.80
N GLU A 520 -11.72 -5.10 23.26
CA GLU A 520 -10.79 -5.49 24.31
C GLU A 520 -9.94 -6.70 23.88
N ASP A 521 -8.64 -6.70 24.20
CA ASP A 521 -7.76 -7.86 24.01
C ASP A 521 -7.73 -8.80 25.24
N ARG A 522 -7.05 -9.95 25.13
CA ARG A 522 -6.93 -10.93 26.24
C ARG A 522 -6.22 -10.40 27.49
N ASN A 523 -5.60 -9.23 27.43
CA ASN A 523 -4.80 -8.63 28.51
C ASN A 523 -5.50 -7.40 29.13
N GLY A 524 -6.70 -7.03 28.67
CA GLY A 524 -7.42 -5.84 29.12
C GLY A 524 -6.97 -4.53 28.47
N ASN A 525 -6.25 -4.57 27.34
CA ASN A 525 -6.06 -3.39 26.50
C ASN A 525 -7.37 -3.09 25.76
N GLN A 526 -7.79 -1.82 25.73
CA GLN A 526 -9.14 -1.44 25.29
C GLN A 526 -9.12 -0.28 24.29
N ILE A 527 -10.07 -0.32 23.35
CA ILE A 527 -10.48 0.78 22.48
C ILE A 527 -11.95 1.07 22.78
N ASP A 528 -12.27 2.29 23.22
CA ASP A 528 -13.64 2.72 23.51
C ASP A 528 -14.13 3.74 22.48
N ILE A 529 -15.32 3.50 21.93
CA ILE A 529 -16.01 4.34 20.95
C ILE A 529 -17.15 5.08 21.67
N HIS A 530 -16.95 6.37 21.91
CA HIS A 530 -17.89 7.26 22.57
C HIS A 530 -18.94 7.75 21.57
N ARG A 531 -20.22 7.63 21.93
CA ARG A 531 -21.37 7.94 21.06
C ARG A 531 -22.37 8.84 21.79
N ASP A 532 -23.16 9.59 21.02
CA ASP A 532 -24.28 10.36 21.57
C ASP A 532 -25.54 9.48 21.79
N GLY A 533 -26.65 10.11 22.21
CA GLY A 533 -27.92 9.42 22.46
C GLY A 533 -28.59 8.79 21.23
N THR A 534 -28.15 9.13 20.02
CA THR A 534 -28.63 8.56 18.75
C THR A 534 -27.75 7.40 18.24
N GLY A 535 -26.55 7.23 18.83
CA GLY A 535 -25.53 6.27 18.38
C GLY A 535 -24.46 6.87 17.47
N LEU A 536 -24.55 8.16 17.14
CA LEU A 536 -23.57 8.90 16.35
C LEU A 536 -22.20 8.91 17.09
N PRO A 537 -21.09 8.47 16.45
CA PRO A 537 -19.78 8.44 17.09
C PRO A 537 -19.16 9.84 17.21
N LEU A 538 -18.56 10.12 18.36
CA LEU A 538 -18.01 11.43 18.75
C LEU A 538 -16.49 11.39 18.94
N SER A 539 -15.98 10.35 19.62
CA SER A 539 -14.55 10.16 19.86
C SER A 539 -14.21 8.69 20.09
N ILE A 540 -12.95 8.32 19.89
CA ILE A 540 -12.40 7.00 20.18
C ILE A 540 -11.21 7.19 21.11
N THR A 541 -11.19 6.50 22.25
CA THR A 541 -10.06 6.47 23.18
C THR A 541 -9.41 5.10 23.20
N HIS A 542 -8.09 5.03 23.37
CA HIS A 542 -7.34 3.78 23.44
C HIS A 542 -6.50 3.73 24.73
N SER A 543 -6.36 2.55 25.35
CA SER A 543 -5.57 2.37 26.59
C SER A 543 -4.10 2.79 26.47
N GLY A 544 -3.55 2.77 25.25
CA GLY A 544 -2.21 3.32 24.94
C GLY A 544 -2.14 4.85 24.79
N GLY A 545 -3.22 5.59 25.08
CA GLY A 545 -3.23 7.06 25.13
C GLY A 545 -3.76 7.79 23.89
N TYR A 546 -4.13 7.08 22.81
CA TYR A 546 -4.72 7.72 21.63
C TYR A 546 -6.12 8.26 21.91
N ASP A 547 -6.42 9.41 21.32
CA ASP A 547 -7.72 10.08 21.35
C ASP A 547 -8.00 10.61 19.95
N VAL A 548 -8.97 9.98 19.27
CA VAL A 548 -9.41 10.34 17.92
C VAL A 548 -10.78 11.00 18.02
N ARG A 549 -10.88 12.24 17.56
CA ARG A 549 -12.11 13.03 17.51
C ARG A 549 -12.78 12.88 16.15
N LEU A 550 -14.10 12.78 16.13
CA LEU A 550 -14.90 12.69 14.91
C LEU A 550 -15.75 13.94 14.76
N THR A 551 -15.66 14.58 13.59
CA THR A 551 -16.62 15.63 13.22
C THR A 551 -17.73 14.99 12.40
N THR A 552 -18.96 15.41 12.68
CA THR A 552 -20.17 14.82 12.09
C THR A 552 -21.13 15.89 11.63
N ASP A 553 -21.65 15.74 10.42
CA ASP A 553 -22.81 16.47 9.93
C ASP A 553 -24.08 15.83 10.53
N ARG A 554 -24.85 16.62 11.28
CA ARG A 554 -26.07 16.16 11.96
C ARG A 554 -27.31 16.15 11.06
N ASP A 555 -27.32 16.95 10.01
CA ASP A 555 -28.45 17.04 9.08
C ASP A 555 -28.38 15.90 8.05
N LEU A 556 -27.17 15.53 7.62
CA LEU A 556 -26.91 14.37 6.77
C LEU A 556 -26.76 13.05 7.56
N GLY A 557 -26.38 13.12 8.85
CA GLY A 557 -26.04 11.94 9.65
C GLY A 557 -24.80 11.23 9.12
N ARG A 558 -23.70 11.97 8.94
CA ARG A 558 -22.44 11.48 8.34
C ARG A 558 -21.22 11.93 9.14
N ILE A 559 -20.15 11.13 9.09
CA ILE A 559 -18.82 11.54 9.59
C ILE A 559 -18.13 12.36 8.50
N THR A 560 -17.73 13.59 8.80
CA THR A 560 -17.07 14.51 7.84
C THR A 560 -15.57 14.61 8.06
N SER A 561 -15.05 14.33 9.25
CA SER A 561 -13.59 14.19 9.46
C SER A 561 -13.21 13.35 10.67
N LEU A 562 -11.96 12.87 10.66
CA LEU A 562 -11.25 12.29 11.81
C LEU A 562 -10.05 13.17 12.15
N SER A 563 -9.87 13.48 13.43
CA SER A 563 -8.72 14.25 13.94
C SER A 563 -8.06 13.53 15.11
N LEU A 564 -6.73 13.41 15.10
CA LEU A 564 -5.96 12.83 16.20
C LEU A 564 -5.53 13.94 17.16
N ARG A 565 -5.75 13.78 18.47
CA ARG A 565 -5.21 14.71 19.48
C ARG A 565 -3.71 14.52 19.64
N THR A 566 -2.95 15.60 19.55
CA THR A 566 -1.49 15.65 19.60
C THR A 566 -0.94 16.43 20.80
N GLY A 567 -1.76 17.22 21.49
CA GLY A 567 -1.37 18.01 22.66
C GLY A 567 -2.27 17.83 23.89
N PRO A 568 -1.94 18.51 25.00
CA PRO A 568 -2.67 18.42 26.26
C PRO A 568 -4.02 19.18 26.24
N ALA A 569 -4.19 20.20 25.39
CA ALA A 569 -5.49 20.86 25.25
C ALA A 569 -6.45 19.97 24.43
N ALA A 570 -7.76 20.15 24.65
CA ALA A 570 -8.77 19.37 23.94
C ALA A 570 -8.77 19.65 22.42
N ASP A 571 -8.38 20.87 22.03
CA ASP A 571 -8.42 21.35 20.66
C ASP A 571 -7.07 21.17 19.92
N ASP A 572 -6.02 20.70 20.61
CA ASP A 572 -4.71 20.37 20.03
C ASP A 572 -4.83 19.09 19.18
N THR A 573 -5.43 19.22 17.99
CA THR A 573 -5.73 18.10 17.10
C THR A 573 -5.22 18.33 15.68
N VAL A 574 -4.83 17.24 15.03
CA VAL A 574 -4.44 17.21 13.61
C VAL A 574 -5.48 16.39 12.86
N GLN A 575 -6.13 16.99 11.86
CA GLN A 575 -7.06 16.27 10.99
C GLN A 575 -6.27 15.24 10.15
N VAL A 576 -6.62 13.96 10.29
CA VAL A 576 -5.97 12.85 9.56
C VAL A 576 -6.76 12.43 8.33
N MET A 577 -8.10 12.59 8.35
CA MET A 577 -9.01 12.24 7.26
C MET A 577 -10.18 13.22 7.18
N ALA A 578 -10.67 13.49 5.97
CA ALA A 578 -11.93 14.20 5.72
C ALA A 578 -12.74 13.50 4.61
N TYR A 579 -14.06 13.70 4.63
CA TYR A 579 -15.01 12.98 3.80
C TYR A 579 -16.06 13.92 3.19
N GLY A 580 -16.21 13.87 1.87
CA GLY A 580 -17.24 14.58 1.12
C GLY A 580 -18.38 13.65 0.71
N TYR A 581 -19.59 14.21 0.62
CA TYR A 581 -20.82 13.45 0.31
C TYR A 581 -21.67 14.15 -0.76
N ALA A 582 -22.36 13.35 -1.56
CA ALA A 582 -23.39 13.84 -2.48
C ALA A 582 -24.57 14.47 -1.69
N PRO A 583 -24.93 15.75 -1.88
CA PRO A 583 -25.93 16.43 -1.05
C PRO A 583 -27.34 15.83 -1.09
N THR A 584 -27.68 15.07 -2.14
CA THR A 584 -29.02 14.51 -2.35
C THR A 584 -29.13 13.04 -1.95
N SER A 585 -28.16 12.20 -2.32
CA SER A 585 -28.19 10.76 -2.01
C SER A 585 -27.50 10.42 -0.69
N GLY A 586 -26.53 11.24 -0.26
CA GLY A 586 -25.72 11.00 0.93
C GLY A 586 -24.68 9.89 0.77
N ASP A 587 -24.29 9.58 -0.48
CA ASP A 587 -23.18 8.68 -0.81
C ASP A 587 -21.83 9.40 -0.63
N LEU A 588 -20.80 8.66 -0.24
CA LEU A 588 -19.44 9.17 -0.03
C LEU A 588 -18.74 9.43 -1.37
N THR A 589 -18.67 10.69 -1.81
CA THR A 589 -18.07 11.08 -3.08
C THR A 589 -16.59 11.40 -2.99
N GLU A 590 -16.07 11.78 -1.82
CA GLU A 590 -14.66 12.18 -1.65
C GLU A 590 -14.05 11.65 -0.34
N VAL A 591 -12.78 11.26 -0.39
CA VAL A 591 -11.95 10.91 0.76
C VAL A 591 -10.62 11.64 0.67
N ILE A 592 -10.39 12.59 1.57
CA ILE A 592 -9.15 13.36 1.66
C ILE A 592 -8.35 12.83 2.86
N ASN A 593 -7.06 12.57 2.66
CA ASN A 593 -6.13 12.20 3.73
C ASN A 593 -5.09 13.33 3.94
N SER A 594 -4.00 13.05 4.65
CA SER A 594 -2.90 14.00 4.88
C SER A 594 -2.23 14.58 3.63
N SER A 595 -2.47 14.05 2.42
CA SER A 595 -2.01 14.66 1.16
C SER A 595 -2.85 15.87 0.70
N GLY A 596 -4.03 16.10 1.29
CA GLY A 596 -4.99 17.10 0.84
C GLY A 596 -5.72 16.74 -0.47
N MET A 597 -5.24 15.74 -1.23
CA MET A 597 -5.85 15.32 -2.48
C MET A 597 -7.01 14.31 -2.25
N PRO A 598 -8.15 14.47 -2.94
CA PRO A 598 -9.30 13.58 -2.80
C PRO A 598 -9.13 12.30 -3.64
N LEU A 599 -9.39 11.15 -3.03
CA LEU A 599 -9.87 9.97 -3.75
C LEU A 599 -11.37 10.17 -3.99
N ARG A 600 -11.83 10.04 -5.23
CA ARG A 600 -13.21 10.30 -5.63
C ARG A 600 -13.95 9.02 -5.99
N PHE A 601 -15.25 8.97 -5.72
CA PHE A 601 -16.13 7.85 -6.06
C PHE A 601 -17.37 8.32 -6.83
N ASP A 602 -17.66 7.66 -7.94
CA ASP A 602 -18.88 7.81 -8.73
C ASP A 602 -19.87 6.69 -8.37
N TYR A 603 -21.17 7.00 -8.37
CA TYR A 603 -22.24 6.05 -8.01
C TYR A 603 -23.37 6.02 -9.03
N ASP A 604 -24.07 4.88 -9.10
CA ASP A 604 -25.40 4.80 -9.70
C ASP A 604 -26.53 5.10 -8.70
N ALA A 605 -27.78 5.13 -9.20
CA ALA A 605 -28.96 5.40 -8.38
C ALA A 605 -29.24 4.34 -7.30
N GLU A 606 -28.64 3.15 -7.41
CA GLU A 606 -28.72 2.09 -6.40
C GLU A 606 -27.63 2.22 -5.32
N GLY A 607 -26.72 3.18 -5.42
CA GLY A 607 -25.63 3.43 -4.46
C GLY A 607 -24.42 2.51 -4.65
N ARG A 608 -24.25 1.92 -5.84
CA ARG A 608 -23.09 1.08 -6.19
C ARG A 608 -22.01 1.93 -6.83
N ILE A 609 -20.74 1.68 -6.51
CA ILE A 609 -19.62 2.42 -7.11
C ILE A 609 -19.52 2.08 -8.61
N THR A 610 -19.74 3.06 -9.48
CA THR A 610 -19.58 2.93 -10.95
C THR A 610 -18.17 3.33 -11.40
N GLY A 611 -17.40 3.99 -10.54
CA GLY A 611 -15.99 4.24 -10.76
C GLY A 611 -15.31 4.96 -9.60
N TRP A 612 -13.99 5.03 -9.66
CA TRP A 612 -13.19 5.85 -8.77
C TRP A 612 -12.12 6.62 -9.54
N THR A 613 -11.71 7.76 -8.99
CA THR A 613 -10.57 8.55 -9.46
C THR A 613 -9.58 8.67 -8.30
N ASP A 614 -8.36 8.17 -8.47
CA ASP A 614 -7.33 8.25 -7.44
C ASP A 614 -6.79 9.68 -7.26
N ARG A 615 -5.85 9.83 -6.33
CA ARG A 615 -5.22 11.11 -5.99
C ARG A 615 -4.21 11.59 -7.05
N ASN A 616 -4.04 10.86 -8.14
CA ASN A 616 -3.21 11.21 -9.30
C ASN A 616 -4.08 11.46 -10.55
N ASP A 617 -5.40 11.65 -10.39
CA ASP A 617 -6.42 11.74 -11.44
C ASP A 617 -6.52 10.51 -12.37
N SER A 618 -6.04 9.33 -11.93
CA SER A 618 -6.21 8.06 -12.65
C SER A 618 -7.58 7.45 -12.37
N THR A 619 -8.29 7.00 -13.40
CA THR A 619 -9.69 6.55 -13.30
C THR A 619 -9.86 5.05 -13.56
N TYR A 620 -10.73 4.42 -12.78
CA TYR A 620 -11.20 3.04 -12.99
C TYR A 620 -12.73 3.00 -12.94
N ARG A 621 -13.39 2.21 -13.79
CA ARG A 621 -14.85 2.14 -13.90
C ARG A 621 -15.40 0.71 -13.97
N TYR A 622 -16.64 0.55 -13.52
CA TYR A 622 -17.39 -0.70 -13.49
C TYR A 622 -18.73 -0.55 -14.19
N VAL A 623 -19.07 -1.50 -15.06
CA VAL A 623 -20.41 -1.62 -15.67
C VAL A 623 -21.16 -2.74 -14.98
N HIS A 624 -22.34 -2.43 -14.45
CA HIS A 624 -23.21 -3.40 -13.77
C HIS A 624 -24.33 -3.90 -14.69
N ASP A 625 -24.72 -5.17 -14.53
CA ASP A 625 -25.95 -5.70 -15.11
C ASP A 625 -27.19 -5.34 -14.29
N THR A 626 -28.38 -5.72 -14.78
CA THR A 626 -29.67 -5.47 -14.11
C THR A 626 -29.82 -6.20 -12.77
N SER A 627 -28.92 -7.14 -12.45
CA SER A 627 -28.86 -7.84 -11.15
C SER A 627 -27.83 -7.22 -10.21
N GLY A 628 -27.16 -6.12 -10.59
CA GLY A 628 -26.15 -5.44 -9.79
C GLY A 628 -24.78 -6.11 -9.79
N ARG A 629 -24.48 -6.97 -10.77
CA ARG A 629 -23.18 -7.66 -10.90
C ARG A 629 -22.30 -6.94 -11.91
N VAL A 630 -21.00 -6.82 -11.63
CA VAL A 630 -20.05 -6.22 -12.59
C VAL A 630 -19.86 -7.13 -13.79
N VAL A 631 -20.19 -6.66 -14.98
CA VAL A 631 -19.98 -7.40 -16.25
C VAL A 631 -18.79 -6.91 -17.05
N GLU A 632 -18.32 -5.69 -16.80
CA GLU A 632 -17.16 -5.09 -17.45
C GLU A 632 -16.42 -4.17 -16.47
N THR A 633 -15.08 -4.22 -16.52
CA THR A 633 -14.21 -3.23 -15.87
C THR A 633 -13.40 -2.49 -16.92
N ILE A 634 -13.19 -1.19 -16.68
CA ILE A 634 -12.52 -0.28 -17.62
C ILE A 634 -11.46 0.49 -16.82
N GLY A 635 -10.19 0.13 -17.01
CA GLY A 635 -9.07 0.84 -16.41
C GLY A 635 -8.45 1.90 -17.33
N PRO A 636 -7.43 2.63 -16.85
CA PRO A 636 -6.81 3.72 -17.59
C PRO A 636 -6.17 3.22 -18.88
N ASP A 637 -6.40 3.94 -19.99
CA ASP A 637 -5.97 3.59 -21.36
C ASP A 637 -6.33 2.16 -21.80
N GLY A 638 -7.34 1.54 -21.18
CA GLY A 638 -7.73 0.16 -21.43
C GLY A 638 -6.91 -0.89 -20.67
N TYR A 639 -5.81 -0.52 -20.01
CA TYR A 639 -5.08 -1.42 -19.12
C TYR A 639 -5.96 -1.85 -17.93
N LEU A 640 -5.73 -3.07 -17.42
CA LEU A 640 -6.50 -3.66 -16.30
C LEU A 640 -8.02 -3.80 -16.53
N SER A 641 -8.50 -3.58 -17.75
CA SER A 641 -9.89 -3.82 -18.15
C SER A 641 -10.18 -5.32 -18.27
N GLY A 642 -11.45 -5.68 -18.35
CA GLY A 642 -11.88 -7.04 -18.66
C GLY A 642 -13.38 -7.25 -18.51
N THR A 643 -13.83 -8.48 -18.77
CA THR A 643 -15.26 -8.81 -18.82
C THR A 643 -15.61 -10.07 -18.05
N PHE A 644 -16.78 -10.06 -17.42
CA PHE A 644 -17.38 -11.21 -16.74
C PHE A 644 -18.63 -11.66 -17.48
N VAL A 645 -18.76 -12.98 -17.67
CA VAL A 645 -19.99 -13.61 -18.17
C VAL A 645 -20.45 -14.65 -17.15
N TYR A 646 -21.65 -14.44 -16.60
CA TYR A 646 -22.27 -15.31 -15.59
C TYR A 646 -23.36 -16.19 -16.21
N ASP A 647 -23.15 -17.50 -16.22
CA ASP A 647 -24.18 -18.50 -16.54
C ASP A 647 -24.73 -19.09 -15.24
N THR A 648 -25.88 -18.58 -14.80
CA THR A 648 -26.53 -19.00 -13.55
C THR A 648 -27.15 -20.40 -13.64
N ALA A 649 -27.50 -20.86 -14.85
CA ALA A 649 -28.08 -22.19 -15.07
C ALA A 649 -27.02 -23.29 -14.96
N ARG A 650 -25.80 -23.03 -15.47
CA ARG A 650 -24.63 -23.93 -15.33
C ARG A 650 -23.83 -23.67 -14.06
N ARG A 651 -24.09 -22.58 -13.35
CA ARG A 651 -23.28 -22.05 -12.23
C ARG A 651 -21.81 -21.92 -12.63
N THR A 652 -21.56 -21.15 -13.68
CA THR A 652 -20.21 -20.86 -14.16
C THR A 652 -20.00 -19.38 -14.42
N THR A 653 -18.83 -18.87 -14.02
CA THR A 653 -18.38 -17.50 -14.31
C THR A 653 -17.16 -17.54 -15.22
N ARG A 654 -17.20 -16.78 -16.31
CA ARG A 654 -16.08 -16.64 -17.25
C ARG A 654 -15.50 -15.24 -17.12
N TRP A 655 -14.26 -15.13 -16.67
CA TRP A 655 -13.48 -13.89 -16.62
C TRP A 655 -12.59 -13.80 -17.87
N THR A 656 -12.54 -12.64 -18.51
CA THR A 656 -11.61 -12.34 -19.62
C THR A 656 -10.80 -11.11 -19.28
N ASP A 657 -9.47 -11.20 -19.25
CA ASP A 657 -8.60 -10.05 -18.99
C ASP A 657 -8.38 -9.15 -20.24
N ALA A 658 -7.70 -8.01 -20.04
CA ALA A 658 -7.35 -7.05 -21.10
C ALA A 658 -6.47 -7.64 -22.23
N LEU A 659 -5.84 -8.81 -22.02
CA LEU A 659 -5.06 -9.52 -23.04
C LEU A 659 -5.90 -10.55 -23.81
N GLY A 660 -7.19 -10.69 -23.47
CA GLY A 660 -8.11 -11.68 -24.04
C GLY A 660 -8.02 -13.06 -23.40
N HIS A 661 -7.19 -13.25 -22.36
CA HIS A 661 -7.06 -14.54 -21.70
C HIS A 661 -8.30 -14.83 -20.86
N THR A 662 -8.87 -16.02 -21.04
CA THR A 662 -10.11 -16.43 -20.38
C THR A 662 -9.85 -17.44 -19.26
N THR A 663 -10.37 -17.17 -18.06
CA THR A 663 -10.43 -18.13 -16.95
C THR A 663 -11.89 -18.49 -16.67
N LEU A 664 -12.17 -19.80 -16.51
CA LEU A 664 -13.51 -20.32 -16.23
C LEU A 664 -13.59 -20.84 -14.79
N TYR A 665 -14.60 -20.38 -14.06
CA TYR A 665 -14.95 -20.83 -12.72
C TYR A 665 -16.22 -21.67 -12.77
N GLN A 666 -16.24 -22.79 -12.05
CA GLN A 666 -17.42 -23.61 -11.83
C GLN A 666 -17.79 -23.59 -10.34
N LEU A 667 -19.07 -23.35 -10.06
CA LEU A 667 -19.59 -23.14 -8.72
C LEU A 667 -20.61 -24.20 -8.29
N ASP A 668 -20.56 -24.50 -7.01
CA ASP A 668 -21.57 -25.33 -6.33
C ASP A 668 -22.84 -24.51 -6.00
N HIS A 669 -23.82 -25.15 -5.35
CA HIS A 669 -25.06 -24.50 -4.90
C HIS A 669 -24.90 -23.46 -3.78
N ARG A 670 -23.76 -23.42 -3.06
CA ARG A 670 -23.44 -22.46 -1.97
C ARG A 670 -22.55 -21.31 -2.45
N GLY A 671 -22.26 -21.22 -3.76
CA GLY A 671 -21.34 -20.24 -4.33
C GLY A 671 -19.86 -20.58 -4.18
N GLN A 672 -19.52 -21.82 -3.81
CA GLN A 672 -18.14 -22.26 -3.63
C GLN A 672 -17.53 -22.72 -4.95
N ILE A 673 -16.27 -22.34 -5.21
CA ILE A 673 -15.58 -22.62 -6.49
C ILE A 673 -15.01 -24.04 -6.51
N ILE A 674 -15.73 -24.95 -7.15
CA ILE A 674 -15.35 -26.37 -7.23
C ILE A 674 -14.40 -26.68 -8.39
N ALA A 675 -14.27 -25.77 -9.37
CA ALA A 675 -13.20 -25.83 -10.36
C ALA A 675 -12.79 -24.44 -10.88
N GLU A 676 -11.50 -24.28 -11.16
CA GLU A 676 -10.90 -23.16 -11.89
C GLU A 676 -10.10 -23.71 -13.07
N THR A 677 -10.51 -23.37 -14.30
CA THR A 677 -9.81 -23.70 -15.53
C THR A 677 -9.12 -22.44 -16.07
N ASN A 678 -7.79 -22.45 -16.09
CA ASN A 678 -6.99 -21.31 -16.53
C ASN A 678 -6.99 -21.13 -18.07
N PRO A 679 -6.39 -20.04 -18.61
CA PRO A 679 -6.36 -19.78 -20.05
C PRO A 679 -5.64 -20.84 -20.91
N LEU A 680 -4.82 -21.70 -20.28
CA LEU A 680 -4.15 -22.82 -20.94
C LEU A 680 -4.97 -24.13 -20.89
N GLY A 681 -6.20 -24.08 -20.36
CA GLY A 681 -7.07 -25.26 -20.18
C GLY A 681 -6.73 -26.11 -18.94
N HIS A 682 -5.71 -25.74 -18.16
CA HIS A 682 -5.33 -26.46 -16.95
C HIS A 682 -6.39 -26.23 -15.85
N THR A 683 -6.96 -27.31 -15.31
CA THR A 683 -8.07 -27.24 -14.36
C THR A 683 -7.65 -27.68 -12.97
N THR A 684 -7.75 -26.77 -12.00
CA THR A 684 -7.70 -27.10 -10.56
C THR A 684 -9.12 -27.44 -10.09
N ARG A 685 -9.28 -28.46 -9.25
CA ARG A 685 -10.57 -28.82 -8.63
C ARG A 685 -10.51 -28.72 -7.11
N GLN A 686 -11.61 -28.32 -6.48
CA GLN A 686 -11.67 -28.10 -5.04
C GLN A 686 -12.99 -28.64 -4.47
N THR A 687 -12.98 -28.98 -3.18
CA THR A 687 -14.19 -29.28 -2.41
C THR A 687 -14.12 -28.55 -1.07
N PHE A 688 -15.27 -28.21 -0.51
CA PHE A 688 -15.41 -27.43 0.72
C PHE A 688 -16.47 -28.06 1.63
N ASP A 689 -16.41 -27.76 2.94
CA ASP A 689 -17.51 -28.03 3.85
C ASP A 689 -18.58 -26.92 3.77
N SER A 690 -19.63 -27.01 4.58
CA SER A 690 -20.66 -25.96 4.66
C SER A 690 -20.16 -24.63 5.25
N ARG A 691 -18.91 -24.54 5.73
CA ARG A 691 -18.34 -23.37 6.42
C ARG A 691 -17.22 -22.70 5.61
N ASP A 692 -17.19 -22.95 4.30
CA ASP A 692 -16.15 -22.50 3.36
C ASP A 692 -14.73 -23.01 3.68
N GLN A 693 -14.63 -24.08 4.47
CA GLN A 693 -13.34 -24.70 4.76
C GLN A 693 -12.98 -25.67 3.64
N LEU A 694 -11.86 -25.39 2.96
CA LEU A 694 -11.32 -26.23 1.90
C LEU A 694 -11.07 -27.65 2.45
N LEU A 695 -11.67 -28.68 1.84
CA LEU A 695 -11.50 -30.09 2.21
C LEU A 695 -10.49 -30.80 1.30
N THR A 696 -10.57 -30.56 -0.01
CA THR A 696 -9.61 -31.08 -0.99
C THR A 696 -9.25 -30.05 -2.04
N ARG A 697 -8.03 -30.16 -2.57
CA ARG A 697 -7.57 -29.44 -3.77
C ARG A 697 -6.78 -30.39 -4.67
N THR A 698 -7.28 -30.61 -5.88
CA THR A 698 -6.63 -31.42 -6.92
C THR A 698 -6.02 -30.48 -7.96
N ASP A 699 -4.71 -30.59 -8.19
CA ASP A 699 -4.01 -29.81 -9.20
C ASP A 699 -4.31 -30.30 -10.64
N PRO A 700 -3.91 -29.55 -11.68
CA PRO A 700 -4.13 -29.96 -13.08
C PRO A 700 -3.44 -31.26 -13.50
N LEU A 701 -2.52 -31.79 -12.68
CA LEU A 701 -1.82 -33.07 -12.90
C LEU A 701 -2.49 -34.23 -12.11
N GLY A 702 -3.66 -33.98 -11.51
CA GLY A 702 -4.45 -34.97 -10.75
C GLY A 702 -3.97 -35.17 -9.31
N ARG A 703 -2.98 -34.40 -8.83
CA ARG A 703 -2.41 -34.55 -7.49
C ARG A 703 -3.31 -33.88 -6.47
N THR A 704 -3.80 -34.65 -5.50
CA THR A 704 -4.79 -34.16 -4.51
C THR A 704 -4.17 -33.90 -3.15
N THR A 705 -4.35 -32.69 -2.63
CA THR A 705 -4.08 -32.31 -1.24
C THR A 705 -5.38 -32.35 -0.44
N ILE A 706 -5.34 -32.93 0.76
CA ILE A 706 -6.50 -33.09 1.67
C ILE A 706 -6.26 -32.25 2.94
N TYR A 707 -7.33 -31.65 3.44
CA TYR A 707 -7.34 -30.78 4.60
C TYR A 707 -8.42 -31.26 5.58
N THR A 708 -8.15 -31.18 6.88
CA THR A 708 -9.12 -31.54 7.93
C THR A 708 -9.14 -30.46 9.00
N TRP A 709 -10.33 -30.11 9.48
CA TRP A 709 -10.55 -28.98 10.40
C TRP A 709 -11.21 -29.45 11.70
N ASP A 710 -11.08 -28.67 12.77
CA ASP A 710 -11.87 -28.86 13.99
C ASP A 710 -13.16 -28.05 13.96
N ASP A 711 -14.02 -28.25 14.96
CA ASP A 711 -15.31 -27.56 15.06
C ASP A 711 -15.18 -26.05 15.31
N THR A 712 -14.02 -25.53 15.72
CA THR A 712 -13.80 -24.07 15.85
C THR A 712 -13.12 -23.46 14.62
N GLY A 713 -12.81 -24.27 13.61
CA GLY A 713 -12.30 -23.83 12.31
C GLY A 713 -10.78 -23.75 12.22
N ASN A 714 -10.04 -24.40 13.13
CA ASN A 714 -8.59 -24.53 13.01
C ASN A 714 -8.22 -25.71 12.10
N LEU A 715 -7.16 -25.56 11.30
CA LEU A 715 -6.68 -26.61 10.40
C LEU A 715 -5.95 -27.70 11.20
N LEU A 716 -6.60 -28.85 11.45
CA LEU A 716 -5.98 -29.97 12.16
C LEU A 716 -4.84 -30.62 11.35
N THR A 717 -5.08 -30.97 10.08
CA THR A 717 -4.07 -31.65 9.25
C THR A 717 -4.13 -31.25 7.78
N ARG A 718 -2.96 -31.24 7.14
CA ARG A 718 -2.77 -31.10 5.69
C ARG A 718 -1.99 -32.31 5.19
N GLN A 719 -2.56 -33.05 4.25
CA GLN A 719 -1.94 -34.22 3.61
C GLN A 719 -1.72 -33.92 2.12
N GLN A 720 -0.48 -34.02 1.66
CA GLN A 720 -0.12 -33.82 0.25
C GLN A 720 -0.35 -35.10 -0.57
N ALA A 721 -0.28 -34.99 -1.90
CA ALA A 721 -0.55 -36.09 -2.81
C ALA A 721 0.48 -37.25 -2.75
N ASP A 722 1.68 -36.98 -2.23
CA ASP A 722 2.71 -37.98 -1.92
C ASP A 722 2.44 -38.75 -0.60
N GLY A 723 1.33 -38.43 0.08
CA GLY A 723 0.97 -38.98 1.39
C GLY A 723 1.59 -38.25 2.59
N SER A 724 2.51 -37.30 2.38
CA SER A 724 3.16 -36.57 3.46
C SER A 724 2.14 -35.71 4.23
N ARG A 725 2.13 -35.86 5.55
CA ARG A 725 1.12 -35.24 6.43
C ARG A 725 1.76 -34.28 7.42
N THR A 726 1.28 -33.04 7.43
CA THR A 726 1.55 -32.06 8.49
C THR A 726 0.33 -31.98 9.40
N SER A 727 0.55 -32.03 10.72
CA SER A 727 -0.50 -31.87 11.73
C SER A 727 -0.20 -30.67 12.63
N PHE A 728 -1.26 -29.94 12.98
CA PHE A 728 -1.22 -28.78 13.85
C PHE A 728 -1.98 -29.11 15.14
N ILE A 729 -1.52 -28.54 16.26
CA ILE A 729 -2.20 -28.65 17.54
C ILE A 729 -2.41 -27.23 18.06
N TYR A 730 -3.63 -26.92 18.46
CA TYR A 730 -4.01 -25.62 19.01
C TYR A 730 -4.25 -25.77 20.50
N LEU A 731 -3.73 -24.83 21.30
CA LEU A 731 -4.12 -24.72 22.71
C LEU A 731 -5.52 -24.08 22.81
N ALA A 732 -6.13 -24.09 24.01
CA ALA A 732 -7.46 -23.55 24.24
C ALA A 732 -7.68 -22.10 23.72
N LEU A 733 -6.61 -21.29 23.67
CA LEU A 733 -6.60 -19.93 23.12
C LEU A 733 -6.45 -19.86 21.58
N HIS A 734 -6.60 -20.97 20.87
CA HIS A 734 -6.45 -21.10 19.41
C HIS A 734 -5.06 -20.69 18.89
N LEU A 735 -4.05 -20.74 19.77
CA LEU A 735 -2.64 -20.54 19.44
C LEU A 735 -2.05 -21.88 18.96
N GLY A 736 -1.61 -21.91 17.70
CA GLY A 736 -1.09 -23.12 17.05
C GLY A 736 0.38 -23.42 17.38
N ARG A 737 0.70 -24.71 17.52
CA ARG A 737 2.07 -25.25 17.44
C ARG A 737 2.14 -26.28 16.32
N ARG A 738 3.16 -26.17 15.45
CA ARG A 738 3.47 -27.17 14.43
C ARG A 738 4.11 -28.39 15.10
N ARG A 739 3.55 -29.59 14.88
CA ARG A 739 4.20 -30.83 15.31
C ARG A 739 5.29 -31.19 14.29
N PRO A 740 6.53 -31.51 14.70
CA PRO A 740 7.50 -32.12 13.78
C PRO A 740 6.96 -33.47 13.28
N PRO A 741 7.32 -33.91 12.06
CA PRO A 741 6.88 -35.19 11.54
C PRO A 741 7.38 -36.34 12.44
N HIS A 742 6.51 -37.29 12.74
CA HIS A 742 6.90 -38.53 13.41
C HIS A 742 7.73 -39.38 12.45
N SER A 743 9.05 -39.37 12.62
CA SER A 743 9.92 -40.45 12.16
C SER A 743 9.62 -41.69 13.01
N GLY A 744 8.69 -42.52 12.53
CA GLY A 744 8.32 -43.76 13.20
C GLY A 744 9.44 -44.78 13.11
N CYS A 745 10.19 -44.97 14.20
CA CYS A 745 10.89 -46.22 14.42
C CYS A 745 9.85 -47.32 14.71
N HIS A 746 9.63 -48.20 13.73
CA HIS A 746 9.11 -49.54 13.97
C HIS A 746 10.24 -50.42 14.57
N PRO A 747 9.89 -51.52 15.25
CA PRO A 747 10.43 -51.89 16.56
C PRO A 747 11.90 -52.32 16.58
#